data_AF-J0ZFH4-F1
#
_entry.id   AF-J0ZFH4-F1
#
_cell.length_a   1.000
_cell.length_b   1.000
_cell.length_c   1.000
_cell.angle_alpha   90.00
_cell.angle_beta   90.00
_cell.angle_gamma   90.00
#
_symmetry.space_group_name_H-M   'P 1'
#
loop_
_entity.id
_entity.type
_entity.pdbx_description
1 polymer ?
#
loop_
_entity_poly.entity_id
_entity_poly.type
_entity_poly.pdbx_seq_one_letter_code
_entity_poly.pdbx_strand_id
1 'polypeptide(L)'
;MQASAPIRLRVLHSHKPSYITENTHMLEQNFFYPDSKTLKNKYGIMDKTALKEQCAHDASKEMINLRQEPLPEKIDSSYLKYIHQRLFQHTFEWAGYTRDQLFTFADGTTASMPAMQKEDAEVPFAIGPQIQKGLENLDRILTEKNYLKGLSRETFVEQAAELFVSLNNTHPFREGNGRAQRMFFEKLGQSAGHNLDFSLVTKGRMVVASVAAAQNSNLAPMKHLFEDISNPEKCRILKDFLDHMKNIGGDDIHYHYVVAANEGIIYEGKYIACGAESFLMDINGRFIIGKKEHLTAEQLKTLKPGNKFTFTVPVTKDLDATRGTKERVEPITQKENLEKLKNSASLQAKKEELEHFSKLADDNSHILPDTIELMKPNSQEQEREQITQQISHSAHSLVQTQKECKETILQISDAIKNDITAAQMAERTLSHDPKRQQQHSPKAMECTTISAEKLNVAPLSFPHEQSSSSLEAQENNLLPLNFYYPNSVTLKNKYGIKDYERLQVQCAHDSARAMINLRQEATPQRLTSAYLLYIHHTLFKNTFEWAGHTRDKPFSFADGTTASAPKMKKANISFASGKKVQEGLDDLDRTLNEKNNLKGLTRKAFVKNAAEMMIQLNYMHPFKKGNGRTQRMFFEKLAEVAGHKLDFSLVTKERMNLASIASLQSGDAEPMKHLFDDISDPEKTTILKEFMDHMKNIGFDNINHRVVITAKEDETYTGFYRGGGANSFMIDANGTFIIGNKKHLTPERLKTLKIGDAISFTAPKAQDLQQILIPKEKIAPLTRKEITERIKNHTSFQASKQAIEALCKIVYDNPHILEDRLEMIHENPLEGERLACQIIESPRSISKLAGSNIGGMINNARACAEESILPLCIAIDRYGDTFKQAEKDILQNHYMEQKRCEQSVEIPGKWFENLSCLSKKQQQEALSQSFELREEIRTYSRKINARLSASEHEAIKENNDEKIAKTIGTSVNEAQKIIKIVKYVKELQQSIRNIEFSFHKFDEHLTRNVPQSMKENNNETLTKTLGISAIKAEKVTETAKQEKAVQQNVQTRKVEQAKVVAL
;
A
#
# COMPACT_ATOMS: atom_id res chain seq x y z
N MET A 1 -1.30 72.83 28.34
CA MET A 1 -1.75 73.62 27.17
C MET A 1 -0.77 73.41 26.04
N GLN A 2 -1.31 73.12 24.85
CA GLN A 2 -0.76 73.37 23.49
C GLN A 2 0.66 72.84 23.16
N ALA A 3 0.79 71.81 22.33
CA ALA A 3 0.70 71.81 20.86
C ALA A 3 2.01 72.28 20.18
N SER A 4 2.75 71.31 19.63
CA SER A 4 3.77 71.51 18.59
C SER A 4 3.69 70.33 17.61
N ALA A 5 3.55 70.65 16.32
CA ALA A 5 3.24 69.76 15.21
C ALA A 5 4.35 68.73 14.85
N PRO A 6 4.02 67.63 14.14
CA PRO A 6 4.99 66.88 13.37
C PRO A 6 4.94 67.23 11.87
N ILE A 7 6.14 67.39 11.33
CA ILE A 7 6.52 67.66 9.96
C ILE A 7 6.27 66.43 9.07
N ARG A 8 5.83 66.70 7.83
CA ARG A 8 5.64 65.75 6.73
C ARG A 8 6.91 64.91 6.44
N LEU A 9 6.78 63.58 6.49
CA LEU A 9 7.66 62.66 5.76
C LEU A 9 6.84 62.02 4.64
N ARG A 10 7.19 62.34 3.39
CA ARG A 10 6.67 61.72 2.16
C ARG A 10 6.88 60.20 2.25
N VAL A 11 5.81 59.44 2.39
CA VAL A 11 5.81 58.00 2.11
C VAL A 11 5.84 57.85 0.58
N LEU A 12 7.03 57.57 0.05
CA LEU A 12 7.21 57.06 -1.29
C LEU A 12 6.31 55.83 -1.45
N HIS A 13 5.32 55.96 -2.32
CA HIS A 13 4.53 54.84 -2.78
C HIS A 13 5.48 53.82 -3.38
N SER A 14 5.53 52.60 -2.81
CA SER A 14 6.17 51.48 -3.48
C SER A 14 5.31 51.13 -4.70
N HIS A 15 5.61 51.78 -5.82
CA HIS A 15 5.41 51.19 -7.13
C HIS A 15 5.87 49.73 -7.06
N LYS A 16 5.07 48.81 -7.61
CA LYS A 16 5.62 47.54 -8.07
C LYS A 16 6.92 47.87 -8.81
N PRO A 17 8.05 47.18 -8.58
CA PRO A 17 9.11 47.22 -9.56
C PRO A 17 8.56 46.48 -10.80
N SER A 18 7.90 47.22 -11.66
CA SER A 18 7.71 46.90 -13.07
C SER A 18 9.05 47.04 -13.78
N TYR A 19 10.05 46.27 -13.35
CA TYR A 19 11.34 46.03 -13.99
C TYR A 19 11.94 44.75 -13.38
N ILE A 20 11.25 43.60 -13.53
CA ILE A 20 11.99 42.33 -13.66
C ILE A 20 12.12 42.16 -15.17
N THR A 21 13.16 42.80 -15.70
CA THR A 21 13.56 42.74 -17.11
C THR A 21 13.65 41.30 -17.59
N GLU A 22 13.39 41.05 -18.88
CA GLU A 22 13.64 39.77 -19.57
C GLU A 22 14.99 39.15 -19.19
N ASN A 23 16.00 40.00 -18.89
CA ASN A 23 17.31 39.61 -18.36
C ASN A 23 17.29 38.75 -17.08
N THR A 24 16.43 39.02 -16.11
CA THR A 24 16.42 38.27 -14.82
C THR A 24 15.92 36.84 -14.98
N HIS A 25 14.92 36.64 -15.85
CA HIS A 25 14.42 35.31 -16.21
C HIS A 25 15.45 34.55 -17.08
N MET A 26 16.22 35.26 -17.92
CA MET A 26 17.34 34.66 -18.66
C MET A 26 18.46 34.18 -17.73
N LEU A 27 18.83 34.96 -16.71
CA LEU A 27 19.87 34.57 -15.73
C LEU A 27 19.48 33.32 -14.92
N GLU A 28 18.19 33.17 -14.55
CA GLU A 28 17.72 31.98 -13.83
C GLU A 28 17.76 30.72 -14.71
N GLN A 29 17.43 30.87 -16.00
CA GLN A 29 17.47 29.76 -16.96
C GLN A 29 18.88 29.25 -17.24
N ASN A 30 19.90 30.12 -17.11
CA ASN A 30 21.29 29.75 -17.37
C ASN A 30 21.85 28.73 -16.36
N PHE A 31 21.16 28.45 -15.24
CA PHE A 31 21.48 27.31 -14.38
C PHE A 31 21.22 25.95 -15.04
N PHE A 32 20.44 25.89 -16.12
CA PHE A 32 20.06 24.67 -16.82
C PHE A 32 20.73 24.57 -18.19
N TYR A 33 20.85 23.36 -18.73
CA TYR A 33 21.23 23.21 -20.13
C TYR A 33 20.13 23.77 -21.06
N PRO A 34 20.48 24.24 -22.27
CA PRO A 34 19.49 24.65 -23.28
C PRO A 34 18.45 23.54 -23.51
N ASP A 35 17.17 23.93 -23.58
CA ASP A 35 16.02 23.03 -23.78
C ASP A 35 15.87 21.88 -22.76
N SER A 36 16.55 21.96 -21.61
CA SER A 36 16.48 20.98 -20.53
C SER A 36 16.10 21.61 -19.19
N LYS A 37 15.50 20.80 -18.31
CA LYS A 37 15.28 21.16 -16.89
C LYS A 37 16.35 20.60 -15.95
N THR A 38 17.43 20.07 -16.51
CA THR A 38 18.54 19.50 -15.76
C THR A 38 19.58 20.58 -15.50
N LEU A 39 20.01 20.71 -14.24
CA LEU A 39 21.02 21.70 -13.84
C LEU A 39 22.34 21.41 -14.56
N LYS A 40 23.01 22.46 -15.06
CA LYS A 40 24.37 22.35 -15.60
C LYS A 40 25.27 21.71 -14.55
N ASN A 41 25.96 20.66 -14.95
CA ASN A 41 26.81 19.87 -14.07
C ASN A 41 28.11 19.49 -14.76
N LYS A 42 29.15 19.24 -13.97
CA LYS A 42 30.50 18.94 -14.47
C LYS A 42 30.60 17.59 -15.20
N TYR A 43 29.58 16.75 -15.09
CA TYR A 43 29.52 15.45 -15.77
C TYR A 43 28.95 15.53 -17.19
N GLY A 44 28.30 16.64 -17.56
CA GLY A 44 27.58 16.73 -18.84
C GLY A 44 26.26 15.94 -18.88
N ILE A 45 25.73 15.50 -17.73
CA ILE A 45 24.52 14.66 -17.68
C ILE A 45 23.28 15.55 -17.87
N MET A 46 22.53 15.31 -18.94
CA MET A 46 21.27 16.04 -19.22
C MET A 46 20.02 15.31 -18.71
N ASP A 47 20.13 14.05 -18.31
CA ASP A 47 19.04 13.31 -17.67
C ASP A 47 18.92 13.66 -16.18
N LYS A 48 17.71 14.03 -15.75
CA LYS A 48 17.47 14.51 -14.38
C LYS A 48 17.64 13.42 -13.33
N THR A 49 17.27 12.17 -13.66
CA THR A 49 17.33 11.05 -12.72
C THR A 49 18.78 10.59 -12.54
N ALA A 50 19.51 10.41 -13.63
CA ALA A 50 20.93 10.07 -13.63
C ALA A 50 21.76 11.14 -12.91
N LEU A 51 21.48 12.44 -13.13
CA LEU A 51 22.17 13.51 -12.38
C LEU A 51 21.89 13.40 -10.88
N LYS A 52 20.64 13.12 -10.49
CA LYS A 52 20.26 13.02 -9.08
C LYS A 52 20.96 11.84 -8.40
N GLU A 53 21.08 10.70 -9.07
CA GLU A 53 21.78 9.51 -8.58
C GLU A 53 23.28 9.78 -8.42
N GLN A 54 23.93 10.30 -9.46
CA GLN A 54 25.36 10.63 -9.42
C GLN A 54 25.67 11.70 -8.36
N CYS A 55 24.84 12.74 -8.27
CA CYS A 55 24.97 13.80 -7.25
C CYS A 55 24.74 13.26 -5.83
N ALA A 56 23.86 12.27 -5.64
CA ALA A 56 23.65 11.65 -4.34
C ALA A 56 24.86 10.80 -3.94
N HIS A 57 25.45 10.06 -4.88
CA HIS A 57 26.64 9.25 -4.67
C HIS A 57 27.85 10.08 -4.23
N ASP A 58 28.20 11.11 -4.99
CA ASP A 58 29.39 11.93 -4.71
C ASP A 58 29.23 12.76 -3.43
N ALA A 59 28.04 13.33 -3.20
CA ALA A 59 27.77 14.04 -1.95
C ALA A 59 27.81 13.10 -0.72
N SER A 60 27.43 11.82 -0.87
CA SER A 60 27.50 10.85 0.23
C SER A 60 28.95 10.52 0.60
N LYS A 61 29.86 10.43 -0.39
CA LYS A 61 31.30 10.27 -0.13
C LYS A 61 31.88 11.48 0.58
N GLU A 62 31.59 12.70 0.09
CA GLU A 62 32.10 13.92 0.72
C GLU A 62 31.53 14.15 2.12
N MET A 63 30.30 13.70 2.40
CA MET A 63 29.71 13.71 3.74
C MET A 63 30.53 12.85 4.73
N ILE A 64 31.09 11.72 4.29
CA ILE A 64 31.98 10.88 5.12
C ILE A 64 33.28 11.63 5.41
N ASN A 65 33.88 12.25 4.39
CA ASN A 65 35.10 13.04 4.54
C ASN A 65 34.90 14.20 5.52
N LEU A 66 33.83 14.99 5.34
CA LEU A 66 33.47 16.11 6.22
C LEU A 66 33.28 15.67 7.68
N ARG A 67 32.77 14.47 7.95
CA ARG A 67 32.63 13.96 9.32
C ARG A 67 33.97 13.68 9.99
N GLN A 68 34.99 13.30 9.22
CA GLN A 68 36.35 13.04 9.71
C GLN A 68 37.18 14.32 9.84
N GLU A 69 36.81 15.39 9.15
CA GLU A 69 37.50 16.69 9.25
C GLU A 69 37.38 17.27 10.68
N PRO A 70 38.46 17.88 11.21
CA PRO A 70 38.44 18.54 12.51
C PRO A 70 37.41 19.67 12.53
N LEU A 71 36.86 19.94 13.71
CA LEU A 71 35.89 21.02 13.88
C LEU A 71 36.54 22.37 13.58
N PRO A 72 35.87 23.26 12.83
CA PRO A 72 36.39 24.60 12.57
C PRO A 72 36.33 25.44 13.84
N GLU A 73 37.19 26.46 13.91
CA GLU A 73 37.21 27.42 15.02
C GLU A 73 35.88 28.20 15.12
N LYS A 74 35.30 28.55 13.97
CA LYS A 74 34.01 29.24 13.85
C LYS A 74 33.05 28.45 12.96
N ILE A 75 31.81 28.32 13.41
CA ILE A 75 30.72 27.71 12.66
C ILE A 75 29.76 28.83 12.28
N ASP A 76 29.94 29.38 11.09
CA ASP A 76 29.22 30.54 10.56
C ASP A 76 28.82 30.31 9.08
N SER A 77 28.25 31.32 8.44
CA SER A 77 27.80 31.26 7.05
C SER A 77 28.95 30.98 6.07
N SER A 78 30.20 31.30 6.42
CA SER A 78 31.38 30.94 5.62
C SER A 78 31.62 29.43 5.69
N TYR A 79 31.49 28.82 6.87
CA TYR A 79 31.56 27.37 7.01
C TYR A 79 30.40 26.66 6.30
N LEU A 80 29.19 27.22 6.31
CA LEU A 80 28.06 26.70 5.54
C LEU A 80 28.35 26.68 4.02
N LYS A 81 28.96 27.75 3.48
CA LYS A 81 29.41 27.82 2.08
C LYS A 81 30.51 26.81 1.79
N TYR A 82 31.46 26.63 2.71
CA TYR A 82 32.51 25.62 2.62
C TYR A 82 31.93 24.19 2.56
N ILE A 83 30.99 23.84 3.44
CA ILE A 83 30.29 22.54 3.39
C ILE A 83 29.63 22.34 2.03
N HIS A 84 28.88 23.34 1.55
CA HIS A 84 28.23 23.25 0.25
C HIS A 84 29.25 23.09 -0.89
N GLN A 85 30.37 23.81 -0.85
CA GLN A 85 31.46 23.65 -1.81
C GLN A 85 31.97 22.20 -1.79
N ARG A 86 32.34 21.67 -0.62
CA ARG A 86 32.88 20.30 -0.48
C ARG A 86 31.90 19.26 -1.00
N LEU A 87 30.62 19.35 -0.64
CA LEU A 87 29.59 18.40 -1.07
C LEU A 87 29.34 18.39 -2.57
N PHE A 88 29.54 19.52 -3.26
CA PHE A 88 29.11 19.68 -4.66
C PHE A 88 30.23 20.10 -5.63
N GLN A 89 31.48 20.24 -5.18
CA GLN A 89 32.60 20.68 -6.02
C GLN A 89 32.83 19.80 -7.25
N HIS A 90 32.48 18.52 -7.18
CA HIS A 90 32.57 17.58 -8.31
C HIS A 90 31.32 17.59 -9.19
N THR A 91 30.20 18.11 -8.71
CA THR A 91 28.91 18.12 -9.43
C THR A 91 28.61 19.47 -10.08
N PHE A 92 28.79 20.58 -9.37
CA PHE A 92 28.37 21.92 -9.81
C PHE A 92 29.55 22.90 -9.80
N GLU A 93 29.64 23.76 -10.82
CA GLU A 93 30.66 24.82 -10.89
C GLU A 93 30.45 25.90 -9.82
N TRP A 94 29.19 26.22 -9.53
CA TRP A 94 28.76 27.21 -8.54
C TRP A 94 28.74 26.65 -7.10
N ALA A 95 29.40 25.52 -6.83
CA ALA A 95 29.47 24.95 -5.49
C ALA A 95 30.14 25.94 -4.51
N GLY A 96 29.39 26.37 -3.49
CA GLY A 96 29.84 27.32 -2.46
C GLY A 96 29.31 28.75 -2.66
N TYR A 97 28.67 29.03 -3.81
CA TYR A 97 28.07 30.32 -4.11
C TYR A 97 26.61 30.37 -3.71
N THR A 98 26.17 31.48 -3.10
CA THR A 98 24.76 31.67 -2.79
C THR A 98 23.99 32.03 -4.06
N ARG A 99 22.71 31.64 -4.11
CA ARG A 99 21.91 31.75 -5.34
C ARG A 99 21.61 33.17 -5.77
N ASP A 100 21.72 34.16 -4.89
CA ASP A 100 21.57 35.58 -5.23
C ASP A 100 22.81 36.15 -5.92
N GLN A 101 23.98 35.53 -5.74
CA GLN A 101 25.21 35.99 -6.38
C GLN A 101 25.18 35.68 -7.88
N LEU A 102 25.73 36.60 -8.67
CA LEU A 102 25.95 36.38 -10.10
C LEU A 102 27.15 35.44 -10.28
N PHE A 103 26.93 34.31 -10.93
CA PHE A 103 27.95 33.30 -11.22
C PHE A 103 28.15 33.15 -12.72
N THR A 104 29.40 33.17 -13.18
CA THR A 104 29.76 32.93 -14.59
C THR A 104 30.25 31.50 -14.76
N PHE A 105 29.57 30.72 -15.60
CA PHE A 105 29.97 29.36 -15.97
C PHE A 105 31.15 29.36 -16.93
N ALA A 106 31.85 28.23 -17.02
CA ALA A 106 32.93 28.01 -17.98
C ALA A 106 32.48 28.17 -19.45
N ASP A 107 31.20 27.97 -19.74
CA ASP A 107 30.60 28.19 -21.08
C ASP A 107 30.32 29.67 -21.41
N GLY A 108 30.68 30.60 -20.52
CA GLY A 108 30.52 32.04 -20.69
C GLY A 108 29.13 32.58 -20.30
N THR A 109 28.17 31.71 -19.99
CA THR A 109 26.86 32.16 -19.50
C THR A 109 26.91 32.59 -18.04
N THR A 110 26.06 33.52 -17.65
CA THR A 110 25.94 34.01 -16.26
C THR A 110 24.59 33.63 -15.67
N ALA A 111 24.56 33.25 -14.39
CA ALA A 111 23.33 32.89 -13.70
C ALA A 111 23.23 33.48 -12.30
N SER A 112 22.01 33.79 -11.89
CA SER A 112 21.62 34.20 -10.53
C SER A 112 20.14 33.86 -10.37
N MET A 113 19.74 33.46 -9.16
CA MET A 113 18.37 33.12 -8.79
C MET A 113 18.01 33.75 -7.44
N PRO A 114 17.78 35.08 -7.42
CA PRO A 114 17.48 35.82 -6.20
C PRO A 114 16.09 35.50 -5.64
N ALA A 115 15.14 35.05 -6.45
CA ALA A 115 13.83 34.59 -6.00
C ALA A 115 13.68 33.07 -6.22
N MET A 116 13.21 32.36 -5.20
CA MET A 116 12.94 30.93 -5.31
C MET A 116 11.69 30.56 -4.52
N GLN A 117 10.85 29.74 -5.14
CA GLN A 117 9.68 29.13 -4.52
C GLN A 117 9.64 27.67 -4.94
N LYS A 118 9.31 26.78 -4.00
CA LYS A 118 9.10 25.37 -4.29
C LYS A 118 7.68 25.19 -4.87
N GLU A 119 7.52 24.32 -5.86
CA GLU A 119 6.26 24.11 -6.61
C GLU A 119 5.03 23.83 -5.71
N ASP A 120 5.24 23.30 -4.49
CA ASP A 120 4.20 22.97 -3.51
C ASP A 120 4.24 23.84 -2.23
N ALA A 121 5.08 24.88 -2.17
CA ALA A 121 5.21 25.74 -0.98
C ALA A 121 4.47 27.08 -1.18
N GLU A 122 3.52 27.38 -0.30
CA GLU A 122 2.76 28.64 -0.33
C GLU A 122 3.59 29.87 0.08
N VAL A 123 4.68 29.66 0.82
CA VAL A 123 5.58 30.71 1.30
C VAL A 123 6.87 30.72 0.46
N PRO A 124 7.26 31.85 -0.14
CA PRO A 124 8.53 31.96 -0.86
C PRO A 124 9.71 31.94 0.12
N PHE A 125 10.86 31.46 -0.33
CA PHE A 125 12.11 31.62 0.43
C PHE A 125 12.58 33.09 0.40
N ALA A 126 13.59 33.42 1.21
CA ALA A 126 14.18 34.76 1.25
C ALA A 126 14.51 35.29 -0.17
N ILE A 127 14.16 36.54 -0.48
CA ILE A 127 14.33 37.10 -1.82
C ILE A 127 15.51 38.09 -1.86
N GLY A 128 16.44 37.88 -2.79
CA GLY A 128 17.56 38.77 -3.07
C GLY A 128 18.35 39.14 -1.81
N PRO A 129 18.42 40.44 -1.41
CA PRO A 129 19.17 40.88 -0.23
C PRO A 129 18.76 40.23 1.10
N GLN A 130 17.56 39.63 1.18
CA GLN A 130 17.11 38.91 2.39
C GLN A 130 17.94 37.65 2.65
N ILE A 131 18.55 37.05 1.62
CA ILE A 131 19.40 35.87 1.76
C ILE A 131 20.64 36.24 2.57
N GLN A 132 21.34 37.29 2.13
CA GLN A 132 22.53 37.80 2.80
C GLN A 132 22.22 38.29 4.22
N LYS A 133 21.11 39.03 4.42
CA LYS A 133 20.64 39.42 5.76
C LYS A 133 20.33 38.21 6.67
N GLY A 134 19.77 37.14 6.11
CA GLY A 134 19.49 35.91 6.85
C GLY A 134 20.77 35.22 7.33
N LEU A 135 21.79 35.17 6.47
CA LEU A 135 23.11 34.63 6.81
C LEU A 135 23.85 35.50 7.85
N GLU A 136 23.82 36.82 7.71
CA GLU A 136 24.38 37.75 8.70
C GLU A 136 23.69 37.62 10.06
N ASN A 137 22.37 37.44 10.06
CA ASN A 137 21.61 37.22 11.29
C ASN A 137 21.95 35.87 11.94
N LEU A 138 22.16 34.82 11.15
CA LEU A 138 22.67 33.53 11.65
C LEU A 138 24.02 33.72 12.35
N ASP A 139 24.97 34.39 11.70
CA ASP A 139 26.33 34.59 12.23
C ASP A 139 26.34 35.43 13.49
N ARG A 140 25.52 36.49 13.52
CA ARG A 140 25.31 37.35 14.69
C ARG A 140 24.76 36.54 15.86
N ILE A 141 23.69 35.78 15.66
CA ILE A 141 23.07 35.00 16.75
C ILE A 141 24.02 33.92 17.26
N LEU A 142 24.73 33.23 16.36
CA LEU A 142 25.72 32.22 16.76
C LEU A 142 26.85 32.85 17.57
N THR A 143 27.36 34.02 17.19
CA THR A 143 28.41 34.72 17.94
C THR A 143 27.92 35.20 19.30
N GLU A 144 26.75 35.85 19.37
CA GLU A 144 26.13 36.32 20.62
C GLU A 144 25.87 35.19 21.61
N LYS A 145 25.54 34.00 21.10
CA LYS A 145 25.23 32.81 21.91
C LYS A 145 26.41 31.86 22.06
N ASN A 146 27.63 32.32 21.83
CA ASN A 146 28.86 31.54 21.97
C ASN A 146 28.80 30.19 21.21
N TYR A 147 28.27 30.20 19.99
CA TYR A 147 28.05 29.04 19.13
C TYR A 147 27.25 27.92 19.80
N LEU A 148 26.31 28.29 20.69
CA LEU A 148 25.48 27.40 21.50
C LEU A 148 26.28 26.50 22.48
N LYS A 149 27.54 26.84 22.77
CA LYS A 149 28.39 26.11 23.72
C LYS A 149 27.95 26.36 25.16
N GLY A 150 28.11 25.33 26.01
CA GLY A 150 27.83 25.42 27.44
C GLY A 150 26.34 25.39 27.81
N LEU A 151 25.46 25.12 26.84
CA LEU A 151 24.02 24.96 27.07
C LEU A 151 23.69 23.52 27.47
N SER A 152 22.64 23.34 28.29
CA SER A 152 22.02 22.02 28.46
C SER A 152 21.48 21.51 27.12
N ARG A 153 21.27 20.20 27.01
CA ARG A 153 20.76 19.57 25.79
C ARG A 153 19.39 20.12 25.39
N GLU A 154 18.49 20.31 26.35
CA GLU A 154 17.14 20.86 26.14
C GLU A 154 17.22 22.29 25.59
N THR A 155 18.04 23.14 26.21
CA THR A 155 18.23 24.52 25.79
C THR A 155 18.92 24.61 24.43
N PHE A 156 19.90 23.74 24.17
CA PHE A 156 20.55 23.60 22.88
C PHE A 156 19.56 23.22 21.78
N VAL A 157 18.73 22.20 22.02
CA VAL A 157 17.69 21.71 21.09
C VAL A 157 16.73 22.82 20.70
N GLU A 158 16.23 23.58 21.67
CA GLU A 158 15.29 24.67 21.40
C GLU A 158 15.90 25.74 20.48
N GLN A 159 17.12 26.17 20.79
CA GLN A 159 17.80 27.24 20.06
C GLN A 159 18.32 26.77 18.70
N ALA A 160 18.82 25.54 18.61
CA ALA A 160 19.26 24.94 17.35
C ALA A 160 18.10 24.73 16.38
N ALA A 161 16.92 24.29 16.86
CA ALA A 161 15.73 24.14 16.03
C ALA A 161 15.25 25.48 15.45
N GLU A 162 15.30 26.57 16.22
CA GLU A 162 14.95 27.91 15.75
C GLU A 162 15.91 28.42 14.67
N LEU A 163 17.21 28.26 14.88
CA LEU A 163 18.23 28.59 13.89
C LEU A 163 18.11 27.73 12.63
N PHE A 164 17.75 26.46 12.78
CA PHE A 164 17.53 25.56 11.64
C PHE A 164 16.36 26.04 10.79
N VAL A 165 15.23 26.40 11.40
CA VAL A 165 14.09 26.95 10.66
C VAL A 165 14.45 28.27 9.97
N SER A 166 15.16 29.16 10.67
CA SER A 166 15.63 30.43 10.10
C SER A 166 16.48 30.19 8.84
N LEU A 167 17.47 29.31 8.92
CA LEU A 167 18.35 29.00 7.78
C LEU A 167 17.60 28.27 6.64
N ASN A 168 16.62 27.42 6.99
CA ASN A 168 15.78 26.76 6.00
C ASN A 168 14.94 27.77 5.19
N ASN A 169 14.46 28.83 5.84
CA ASN A 169 13.74 29.93 5.20
C ASN A 169 14.67 30.84 4.36
N THR A 170 15.93 31.01 4.79
CA THR A 170 16.96 31.72 4.01
C THR A 170 17.24 31.01 2.68
N HIS A 171 17.31 29.68 2.69
CA HIS A 171 17.51 28.83 1.51
C HIS A 171 18.63 29.36 0.57
N PRO A 172 19.87 29.47 1.07
CA PRO A 172 20.92 30.29 0.46
C PRO A 172 21.48 29.76 -0.86
N PHE A 173 21.35 28.48 -1.19
CA PHE A 173 21.94 27.87 -2.38
C PHE A 173 20.88 27.52 -3.44
N ARG A 174 21.33 27.31 -4.69
CA ARG A 174 20.45 26.93 -5.80
C ARG A 174 19.89 25.50 -5.63
N GLU A 175 20.71 24.56 -5.20
CA GLU A 175 20.34 23.16 -4.90
C GLU A 175 21.26 22.68 -3.76
N GLY A 176 20.87 21.64 -3.02
CA GLY A 176 21.73 21.04 -1.98
C GLY A 176 21.58 21.62 -0.57
N ASN A 177 20.70 22.61 -0.38
CA ASN A 177 20.45 23.28 0.92
C ASN A 177 20.25 22.30 2.08
N GLY A 178 19.35 21.33 1.94
CA GLY A 178 19.07 20.39 3.03
C GLY A 178 20.28 19.50 3.41
N ARG A 179 21.17 19.16 2.48
CA ARG A 179 22.40 18.38 2.79
C ARG A 179 23.43 19.25 3.52
N ALA A 180 23.71 20.44 2.99
CA ALA A 180 24.65 21.37 3.61
C ALA A 180 24.18 21.82 4.99
N GLN A 181 22.89 22.12 5.15
CA GLN A 181 22.28 22.53 6.41
C GLN A 181 22.38 21.44 7.48
N ARG A 182 22.02 20.19 7.17
CA ARG A 182 22.11 19.11 8.16
C ARG A 182 23.54 18.89 8.63
N MET A 183 24.51 18.83 7.71
CA MET A 183 25.93 18.73 8.07
C MET A 183 26.40 19.92 8.92
N PHE A 184 25.97 21.14 8.60
CA PHE A 184 26.27 22.33 9.39
C PHE A 184 25.79 22.19 10.84
N PHE A 185 24.56 21.72 11.05
CA PHE A 185 24.01 21.51 12.39
C PHE A 185 24.61 20.29 13.10
N GLU A 186 24.97 19.21 12.38
CA GLU A 186 25.76 18.09 12.96
C GLU A 186 27.07 18.62 13.57
N LYS A 187 27.82 19.44 12.81
CA LYS A 187 29.09 20.05 13.25
C LYS A 187 28.89 21.10 14.35
N LEU A 188 27.82 21.89 14.30
CA LEU A 188 27.45 22.84 15.35
C LEU A 188 27.19 22.12 16.67
N GLY A 189 26.41 21.04 16.64
CA GLY A 189 26.17 20.19 17.81
C GLY A 189 27.47 19.64 18.38
N GLN A 190 28.32 19.04 17.53
CA GLN A 190 29.61 18.49 17.95
C GLN A 190 30.50 19.54 18.64
N SER A 191 30.56 20.77 18.09
CA SER A 191 31.32 21.88 18.69
C SER A 191 30.70 22.38 20.00
N ALA A 192 29.38 22.26 20.15
CA ALA A 192 28.64 22.60 21.37
C ALA A 192 28.64 21.50 22.44
N GLY A 193 29.19 20.31 22.14
CA GLY A 193 29.20 19.16 23.05
C GLY A 193 27.94 18.28 22.99
N HIS A 194 27.10 18.44 21.96
CA HIS A 194 25.86 17.70 21.76
C HIS A 194 25.91 16.85 20.50
N ASN A 195 25.22 15.70 20.49
CA ASN A 195 25.09 14.91 19.26
C ASN A 195 23.79 15.27 18.53
N LEU A 196 23.83 15.32 17.20
CA LEU A 196 22.65 15.44 16.36
C LEU A 196 22.75 14.42 15.23
N ASP A 197 21.93 13.38 15.26
CA ASP A 197 21.94 12.33 14.23
C ASP A 197 20.78 12.49 13.25
N PHE A 198 20.98 13.30 12.21
CA PHE A 198 19.97 13.50 11.17
C PHE A 198 19.72 12.27 10.29
N SER A 199 20.55 11.22 10.39
CA SER A 199 20.29 9.96 9.67
C SER A 199 19.02 9.25 10.20
N LEU A 200 18.62 9.56 11.43
CA LEU A 200 17.43 9.04 12.08
C LEU A 200 16.14 9.76 11.67
N VAL A 201 16.25 10.81 10.84
CA VAL A 201 15.10 11.61 10.42
C VAL A 201 14.62 11.17 9.04
N THR A 202 13.39 10.68 8.99
CA THR A 202 12.73 10.38 7.72
C THR A 202 12.44 11.66 6.92
N LYS A 203 12.44 11.55 5.60
CA LYS A 203 12.06 12.65 4.69
C LYS A 203 10.65 13.13 4.96
N GLY A 204 9.72 12.22 5.26
CA GLY A 204 8.34 12.56 5.64
C GLY A 204 8.28 13.46 6.87
N ARG A 205 8.99 13.08 7.94
CA ARG A 205 9.07 13.88 9.18
C ARG A 205 9.70 15.25 8.94
N MET A 206 10.81 15.31 8.21
CA MET A 206 11.50 16.57 7.91
C MET A 206 10.61 17.55 7.14
N VAL A 207 9.85 17.06 6.15
CA VAL A 207 8.92 17.90 5.38
C VAL A 207 7.81 18.44 6.28
N VAL A 208 7.15 17.58 7.06
CA VAL A 208 6.06 18.00 7.95
C VAL A 208 6.54 19.03 8.97
N ALA A 209 7.71 18.81 9.60
CA ALA A 209 8.27 19.75 10.57
C ALA A 209 8.65 21.09 9.93
N SER A 210 9.27 21.07 8.75
CA SER A 210 9.64 22.28 8.02
C SER A 210 8.44 23.08 7.55
N VAL A 211 7.39 22.41 7.06
CA VAL A 211 6.14 23.04 6.61
C VAL A 211 5.39 23.66 7.79
N ALA A 212 5.26 22.94 8.91
CA ALA A 212 4.60 23.45 10.11
C ALA A 212 5.29 24.73 10.65
N ALA A 213 6.61 24.77 10.61
CA ALA A 213 7.38 25.94 11.02
C ALA A 213 7.25 27.11 10.03
N ALA A 214 7.27 26.85 8.73
CA ALA A 214 7.22 27.89 7.69
C ALA A 214 5.82 28.50 7.50
N GLN A 215 4.75 27.69 7.57
CA GLN A 215 3.38 28.13 7.27
C GLN A 215 2.58 28.53 8.50
N ASN A 216 2.74 27.79 9.62
CA ASN A 216 1.91 27.95 10.81
C ASN A 216 2.66 28.60 11.98
N SER A 217 3.92 29.00 11.77
CA SER A 217 4.85 29.44 12.82
C SER A 217 4.95 28.46 14.01
N ASN A 218 4.62 27.18 13.77
CA ASN A 218 4.60 26.16 14.81
C ASN A 218 5.95 25.45 14.83
N LEU A 219 6.78 25.82 15.80
CA LEU A 219 8.12 25.23 16.01
C LEU A 219 8.09 23.89 16.75
N ALA A 220 6.97 23.50 17.37
CA ALA A 220 6.92 22.32 18.22
C ALA A 220 7.33 21.02 17.50
N PRO A 221 6.90 20.75 16.25
CA PRO A 221 7.35 19.58 15.50
C PRO A 221 8.86 19.57 15.21
N MET A 222 9.47 20.74 15.00
CA MET A 222 10.91 20.85 14.78
C MET A 222 11.70 20.69 16.07
N LYS A 223 11.25 21.28 17.18
CA LYS A 223 11.84 21.07 18.51
C LYS A 223 11.78 19.59 18.91
N HIS A 224 10.64 18.93 18.67
CA HIS A 224 10.49 17.49 18.91
C HIS A 224 11.40 16.63 18.02
N LEU A 225 11.62 17.02 16.76
CA LEU A 225 12.58 16.38 15.87
C LEU A 225 14.02 16.49 16.43
N PHE A 226 14.44 17.67 16.88
CA PHE A 226 15.75 17.89 17.47
C PHE A 226 15.94 17.16 18.80
N GLU A 227 14.89 17.05 19.62
CA GLU A 227 14.87 16.22 20.83
C GLU A 227 15.18 14.76 20.49
N ASP A 228 14.46 14.19 19.53
CA ASP A 228 14.59 12.77 19.17
C ASP A 228 15.97 12.41 18.61
N ILE A 229 16.65 13.32 17.90
CA ILE A 229 17.98 13.08 17.31
C ILE A 229 19.16 13.50 18.20
N SER A 230 18.89 14.11 19.35
CA SER A 230 19.91 14.50 20.34
C SER A 230 19.88 13.64 21.59
N ASN A 231 18.71 13.10 21.94
CA ASN A 231 18.54 12.25 23.11
C ASN A 231 19.11 10.85 22.84
N PRO A 232 20.14 10.38 23.59
CA PRO A 232 20.80 9.11 23.32
C PRO A 232 19.86 7.91 23.29
N GLU A 233 18.86 7.87 24.18
CA GLU A 233 17.97 6.72 24.27
C GLU A 233 16.94 6.71 23.13
N LYS A 234 16.42 7.88 22.75
CA LYS A 234 15.55 7.99 21.57
C LYS A 234 16.30 7.70 20.28
N CYS A 235 17.56 8.14 20.18
CA CYS A 235 18.43 7.83 19.06
C CYS A 235 18.61 6.31 18.90
N ARG A 236 18.85 5.60 20.00
CA ARG A 236 18.99 4.13 20.00
C ARG A 236 17.73 3.46 19.47
N ILE A 237 16.55 3.84 19.97
CA ILE A 237 15.25 3.29 19.55
C ILE A 237 15.00 3.55 18.05
N LEU A 238 15.23 4.78 17.59
CA LEU A 238 15.03 5.16 16.19
C LEU A 238 16.00 4.41 15.27
N LYS A 239 17.26 4.28 15.69
CA LYS A 239 18.30 3.59 14.93
C LYS A 239 18.00 2.10 14.78
N ASP A 240 17.73 1.41 15.88
CA ASP A 240 17.40 -0.02 15.88
C ASP A 240 16.21 -0.31 14.97
N PHE A 241 15.19 0.55 15.00
CA PHE A 241 14.03 0.44 14.13
C PHE A 241 14.34 0.70 12.65
N LEU A 242 15.03 1.80 12.33
CA LEU A 242 15.34 2.15 10.93
C LEU A 242 16.28 1.14 10.29
N ASP A 243 17.26 0.62 11.03
CA ASP A 243 18.15 -0.45 10.58
C ASP A 243 17.37 -1.75 10.34
N HIS A 244 16.45 -2.11 11.23
CA HIS A 244 15.56 -3.26 11.03
C HIS A 244 14.70 -3.11 9.76
N MET A 245 14.07 -1.94 9.57
CA MET A 245 13.24 -1.66 8.40
C MET A 245 14.05 -1.70 7.10
N LYS A 246 15.27 -1.20 7.11
CA LYS A 246 16.20 -1.27 5.97
C LYS A 246 16.53 -2.72 5.61
N ASN A 247 16.77 -3.57 6.61
CA ASN A 247 17.11 -4.99 6.40
C ASN A 247 15.95 -5.83 5.83
N ILE A 248 14.70 -5.44 6.05
CA ILE A 248 13.51 -6.10 5.47
C ILE A 248 13.04 -5.47 4.15
N GLY A 249 13.81 -4.52 3.58
CA GLY A 249 13.49 -3.86 2.31
C GLY A 249 12.41 -2.79 2.40
N GLY A 250 12.19 -2.22 3.60
CA GLY A 250 11.20 -1.20 3.88
C GLY A 250 11.65 0.22 3.54
N ASP A 251 12.19 0.46 2.34
CA ASP A 251 12.69 1.79 1.90
C ASP A 251 11.63 2.91 1.96
N ASP A 252 10.34 2.53 2.01
CA ASP A 252 9.22 3.47 2.09
C ASP A 252 9.08 4.14 3.48
N ILE A 253 9.70 3.58 4.54
CA ILE A 253 9.67 4.18 5.87
C ILE A 253 10.26 5.60 5.87
N HIS A 254 11.23 5.86 4.98
CA HIS A 254 11.84 7.17 4.82
C HIS A 254 10.86 8.25 4.34
N TYR A 255 9.71 7.89 3.76
CA TYR A 255 8.69 8.86 3.32
C TYR A 255 7.59 9.12 4.35
N HIS A 256 7.58 8.38 5.47
CA HIS A 256 6.57 8.51 6.52
C HIS A 256 7.01 9.40 7.67
N TYR A 257 6.05 9.86 8.48
CA TYR A 257 6.33 10.59 9.71
C TYR A 257 6.62 9.58 10.83
N VAL A 258 7.87 9.44 11.24
CA VAL A 258 8.33 8.44 12.22
C VAL A 258 8.94 9.13 13.43
N VAL A 259 8.49 8.78 14.63
CA VAL A 259 8.96 9.39 15.89
C VAL A 259 9.11 8.38 17.02
N ALA A 260 9.96 8.67 17.99
CA ALA A 260 9.99 7.92 19.25
C ALA A 260 8.83 8.37 20.15
N ALA A 261 8.25 7.43 20.91
CA ALA A 261 7.25 7.73 21.92
C ALA A 261 7.86 8.61 23.04
N ASN A 262 7.09 9.60 23.51
CA ASN A 262 7.47 10.48 24.61
C ASN A 262 6.97 9.92 25.94
N GLU A 263 7.75 10.17 26.99
CA GLU A 263 7.41 9.85 28.38
C GLU A 263 6.12 10.55 28.83
N GLY A 264 5.29 9.85 29.60
CA GLY A 264 4.05 10.38 30.16
C GLY A 264 2.92 10.64 29.16
N ILE A 265 3.12 10.37 27.86
CA ILE A 265 2.09 10.48 26.84
C ILE A 265 1.39 9.13 26.65
N ILE A 266 0.05 9.17 26.67
CA ILE A 266 -0.80 8.04 26.34
C ILE A 266 -0.98 8.02 24.82
N TYR A 267 -0.60 6.91 24.19
CA TYR A 267 -0.73 6.68 22.76
C TYR A 267 -1.83 5.65 22.50
N GLU A 268 -2.80 6.02 21.67
CA GLU A 268 -3.83 5.09 21.16
C GLU A 268 -3.68 4.97 19.64
N GLY A 269 -3.53 3.74 19.15
CA GLY A 269 -3.29 3.51 17.73
C GLY A 269 -3.31 2.04 17.36
N LYS A 270 -3.04 1.77 16.08
CA LYS A 270 -2.98 0.40 15.56
C LYS A 270 -1.57 -0.15 15.69
N TYR A 271 -1.44 -1.33 16.26
CA TYR A 271 -0.20 -2.09 16.25
C TYR A 271 0.15 -2.51 14.83
N ILE A 272 1.39 -2.27 14.38
CA ILE A 272 1.83 -2.59 13.02
C ILE A 272 2.79 -3.79 13.03
N ALA A 273 3.90 -3.69 13.77
CA ALA A 273 4.95 -4.69 13.75
C ALA A 273 5.80 -4.66 15.03
N CYS A 274 6.53 -5.75 15.28
CA CYS A 274 7.46 -5.91 16.39
C CYS A 274 8.89 -6.09 15.86
N GLY A 275 9.81 -5.23 16.31
CA GLY A 275 11.25 -5.45 16.19
C GLY A 275 11.78 -6.34 17.33
N ALA A 276 13.10 -6.41 17.51
CA ALA A 276 13.73 -7.15 18.61
C ALA A 276 13.39 -6.54 19.98
N GLU A 277 13.57 -5.23 20.14
CA GLU A 277 13.37 -4.48 21.40
C GLU A 277 12.25 -3.42 21.32
N SER A 278 11.76 -3.13 20.11
CA SER A 278 10.79 -2.07 19.84
C SER A 278 9.53 -2.58 19.13
N PHE A 279 8.48 -1.78 19.12
CA PHE A 279 7.28 -2.00 18.33
C PHE A 279 6.86 -0.73 17.60
N LEU A 280 6.10 -0.91 16.52
CA LEU A 280 5.58 0.17 15.69
C LEU A 280 4.07 0.29 15.89
N MET A 281 3.62 1.52 16.17
CA MET A 281 2.21 1.89 16.21
C MET A 281 1.91 2.92 15.11
N ASP A 282 0.81 2.75 14.41
CA ASP A 282 0.24 3.75 13.52
C ASP A 282 -0.85 4.56 14.21
N ILE A 283 -0.70 5.88 14.19
CA ILE A 283 -1.68 6.86 14.60
C ILE A 283 -1.98 7.77 13.41
N ASN A 284 -3.02 7.44 12.65
CA ASN A 284 -3.51 8.23 11.51
C ASN A 284 -2.40 8.55 10.47
N GLY A 285 -1.58 7.57 10.10
CA GLY A 285 -0.49 7.72 9.14
C GLY A 285 0.81 8.28 9.74
N ARG A 286 0.88 8.43 11.08
CA ARG A 286 2.09 8.76 11.82
C ARG A 286 2.56 7.55 12.61
N PHE A 287 3.80 7.17 12.41
CA PHE A 287 4.39 6.02 13.07
C PHE A 287 5.08 6.43 14.38
N ILE A 288 4.62 5.84 15.47
CA ILE A 288 5.20 5.97 16.81
C ILE A 288 5.95 4.69 17.13
N ILE A 289 7.21 4.83 17.51
CA ILE A 289 8.05 3.71 17.96
C ILE A 289 8.03 3.68 19.49
N GLY A 290 7.55 2.58 20.05
CA GLY A 290 7.64 2.30 21.48
C GLY A 290 8.62 1.15 21.75
N LYS A 291 9.04 0.98 23.00
CA LYS A 291 9.81 -0.18 23.44
C LYS A 291 8.88 -1.28 23.94
N LYS A 292 9.25 -2.54 23.71
CA LYS A 292 8.49 -3.69 24.20
C LYS A 292 8.32 -3.71 25.72
N GLU A 293 9.30 -3.20 26.45
CA GLU A 293 9.24 -3.10 27.92
C GLU A 293 8.11 -2.18 28.42
N HIS A 294 7.57 -1.31 27.55
CA HIS A 294 6.41 -0.47 27.85
C HIS A 294 5.06 -1.18 27.59
N LEU A 295 5.09 -2.41 27.06
CA LEU A 295 3.90 -3.24 26.85
C LEU A 295 3.74 -4.23 28.00
N THR A 296 2.50 -4.54 28.35
CA THR A 296 2.22 -5.61 29.33
C THR A 296 2.53 -6.99 28.73
N ALA A 297 2.82 -7.96 29.59
CA ALA A 297 3.06 -9.34 29.18
C ALA A 297 1.87 -9.98 28.42
N GLU A 298 0.65 -9.54 28.71
CA GLU A 298 -0.57 -9.94 28.01
C GLU A 298 -0.65 -9.32 26.61
N GLN A 299 -0.35 -8.03 26.49
CA GLN A 299 -0.29 -7.34 25.19
C GLN A 299 0.76 -7.97 24.28
N LEU A 300 1.96 -8.31 24.78
CA LEU A 300 3.00 -8.96 23.99
C LEU A 300 2.60 -10.34 23.43
N LYS A 301 1.68 -11.05 24.11
CA LYS A 301 1.19 -12.37 23.67
C LYS A 301 -0.01 -12.27 22.72
N THR A 302 -0.82 -11.22 22.84
CA THR A 302 -2.13 -11.12 22.17
C THR A 302 -2.15 -10.13 21.00
N LEU A 303 -1.26 -9.13 20.97
CA LEU A 303 -1.20 -8.12 19.93
C LEU A 303 -0.80 -8.70 18.57
N LYS A 304 -1.72 -8.59 17.61
CA LYS A 304 -1.51 -8.89 16.19
C LYS A 304 -1.52 -7.58 15.38
N PRO A 305 -0.84 -7.54 14.23
CA PRO A 305 -0.91 -6.41 13.30
C PRO A 305 -2.37 -6.01 13.01
N GLY A 306 -2.65 -4.70 13.11
CA GLY A 306 -3.98 -4.11 12.95
C GLY A 306 -4.80 -3.97 14.23
N ASN A 307 -4.41 -4.60 15.35
CA ASN A 307 -5.12 -4.42 16.62
C ASN A 307 -4.96 -2.99 17.14
N LYS A 308 -6.06 -2.38 17.56
CA LYS A 308 -6.01 -1.12 18.31
C LYS A 308 -5.64 -1.40 19.75
N PHE A 309 -4.72 -0.62 20.28
CA PHE A 309 -4.36 -0.69 21.68
C PHE A 309 -3.84 0.66 22.17
N THR A 310 -3.74 0.76 23.49
CA THR A 310 -3.20 1.91 24.19
C THR A 310 -1.96 1.51 24.96
N PHE A 311 -0.93 2.34 24.92
CA PHE A 311 0.23 2.22 25.81
C PHE A 311 0.69 3.59 26.29
N THR A 312 1.44 3.60 27.38
CA THR A 312 2.02 4.81 27.97
C THR A 312 3.49 4.52 28.26
N VAL A 313 4.37 5.47 27.96
CA VAL A 313 5.78 5.38 28.35
C VAL A 313 5.90 5.86 29.81
N PRO A 314 6.40 5.04 30.75
CA PRO A 314 6.55 5.45 32.15
C PRO A 314 7.59 6.57 32.28
N VAL A 315 7.35 7.52 33.19
CA VAL A 315 8.28 8.62 33.49
C VAL A 315 9.40 8.09 34.40
N THR A 316 10.64 8.08 33.92
CA THR A 316 11.80 7.71 34.73
C THR A 316 12.25 8.89 35.60
N LYS A 317 12.27 8.71 36.93
CA LYS A 317 12.94 9.65 37.84
C LYS A 317 14.42 9.25 37.92
N ASP A 318 15.32 10.15 37.53
CA ASP A 318 16.77 9.91 37.60
C ASP A 318 17.23 9.55 39.02
N LEU A 319 17.95 8.43 39.13
CA LEU A 319 18.65 7.93 40.30
C LEU A 319 20.14 8.30 40.17
N ASP A 320 20.49 9.58 40.35
CA ASP A 320 21.89 9.98 40.51
C ASP A 320 22.01 11.26 41.34
N ALA A 321 21.89 11.13 42.67
CA ALA A 321 22.50 12.05 43.66
C ALA A 321 22.35 11.51 45.10
N THR A 322 23.41 10.93 45.66
CA THR A 322 23.60 10.89 47.12
C THR A 322 25.04 11.24 47.52
N ARG A 323 25.27 12.47 47.99
CA ARG A 323 26.06 12.79 49.21
C ARG A 323 26.03 14.29 49.56
N GLY A 324 25.24 14.61 50.60
CA GLY A 324 25.61 15.51 51.71
C GLY A 324 25.47 17.03 51.53
N THR A 325 24.35 17.62 51.94
CA THR A 325 24.14 18.26 53.26
C THR A 325 22.72 18.83 53.36
N LYS A 326 22.17 18.81 54.58
CA LYS A 326 20.77 19.08 54.91
C LYS A 326 20.40 20.55 54.72
N GLU A 327 19.37 20.82 53.92
CA GLU A 327 18.38 21.86 54.21
C GLU A 327 17.01 21.47 53.62
N ARG A 328 15.97 21.74 54.40
CA ARG A 328 14.58 21.28 54.20
C ARG A 328 13.89 22.20 53.20
N VAL A 329 13.50 21.69 52.02
CA VAL A 329 12.59 22.36 51.08
C VAL A 329 11.60 21.34 50.52
N GLU A 330 10.30 21.59 50.76
CA GLU A 330 9.17 20.79 50.28
C GLU A 330 8.91 21.03 48.78
N PRO A 331 8.38 20.05 48.02
CA PRO A 331 8.25 20.16 46.57
C PRO A 331 7.08 21.05 46.15
N ILE A 332 7.41 22.18 45.53
CA ILE A 332 6.50 23.08 44.83
C ILE A 332 5.96 22.36 43.59
N THR A 333 4.73 21.86 43.68
CA THR A 333 3.93 21.33 42.57
C THR A 333 3.04 22.43 42.01
N GLN A 334 3.10 22.65 40.69
CA GLN A 334 2.06 23.16 39.76
C GLN A 334 0.85 23.95 40.32
N LYS A 335 1.04 24.82 41.31
CA LYS A 335 0.00 25.68 41.91
C LYS A 335 0.07 27.12 41.42
N GLU A 336 1.21 27.57 40.89
CA GLU A 336 1.40 28.99 40.52
C GLU A 336 0.92 29.37 39.11
N ASN A 337 0.68 28.40 38.21
CA ASN A 337 0.05 28.69 36.91
C ASN A 337 -1.45 28.41 36.86
N LEU A 338 -2.02 27.82 37.93
CA LEU A 338 -3.47 27.62 38.06
C LEU A 338 -4.14 28.75 38.89
N GLU A 339 -3.39 29.47 39.74
CA GLU A 339 -3.92 30.63 40.47
C GLU A 339 -4.09 31.88 39.59
N LYS A 340 -3.33 32.01 38.49
CA LYS A 340 -3.53 33.13 37.54
C LYS A 340 -4.74 32.95 36.63
N LEU A 341 -5.29 31.74 36.50
CA LEU A 341 -6.52 31.47 35.74
C LEU A 341 -7.80 31.46 36.60
N LYS A 342 -7.66 31.40 37.94
CA LYS A 342 -8.77 31.32 38.91
C LYS A 342 -9.42 32.66 39.27
N ASN A 343 -8.81 33.79 38.90
CA ASN A 343 -9.31 35.13 39.25
C ASN A 343 -10.17 35.79 38.16
N SER A 344 -10.89 35.03 37.33
CA SER A 344 -11.94 35.61 36.50
C SER A 344 -13.28 35.57 37.25
N ALA A 345 -13.82 36.75 37.56
CA ALA A 345 -14.99 36.97 38.42
C ALA A 345 -16.31 36.31 37.97
N SER A 346 -16.30 35.60 36.83
CA SER A 346 -17.45 34.86 36.27
C SER A 346 -17.56 33.42 36.82
N LEU A 347 -16.45 32.84 37.31
CA LEU A 347 -16.45 31.45 37.80
C LEU A 347 -16.75 31.28 39.30
N GLN A 348 -16.60 32.34 40.10
CA GLN A 348 -16.81 32.27 41.55
C GLN A 348 -18.32 32.10 41.90
N ALA A 349 -19.21 32.79 41.17
CA ALA A 349 -20.65 32.74 41.43
C ALA A 349 -21.30 31.40 41.07
N LYS A 350 -20.78 30.67 40.07
CA LYS A 350 -21.29 29.34 39.68
C LYS A 350 -20.73 28.19 40.51
N LYS A 351 -19.67 28.43 41.28
CA LYS A 351 -19.02 27.40 42.10
C LYS A 351 -19.69 27.25 43.47
N GLU A 352 -20.24 28.33 44.02
CA GLU A 352 -20.98 28.32 45.29
C GLU A 352 -22.36 27.63 45.18
N GLU A 353 -23.00 27.64 44.01
CA GLU A 353 -24.23 26.86 43.77
C GLU A 353 -23.97 25.35 43.59
N LEU A 354 -22.84 24.96 43.00
CA LEU A 354 -22.51 23.55 42.73
C LEU A 354 -21.96 22.82 43.98
N GLU A 355 -21.23 23.52 44.85
CA GLU A 355 -20.75 22.98 46.13
C GLU A 355 -21.89 22.73 47.13
N HIS A 356 -23.05 23.37 46.98
CA HIS A 356 -24.23 23.06 47.77
C HIS A 356 -24.92 21.76 47.33
N PHE A 357 -24.89 21.42 46.03
CA PHE A 357 -25.51 20.21 45.48
C PHE A 357 -24.66 18.94 45.65
N SER A 358 -23.32 19.06 45.66
CA SER A 358 -22.43 17.90 45.86
C SER A 358 -22.48 17.34 47.29
N LYS A 359 -22.78 18.18 48.28
CA LYS A 359 -22.83 17.80 49.71
C LYS A 359 -24.04 16.95 50.10
N LEU A 360 -25.01 16.72 49.21
CA LEU A 360 -26.19 15.88 49.46
C LEU A 360 -26.12 14.49 48.80
N ALA A 361 -25.11 14.23 47.98
CA ALA A 361 -24.97 12.97 47.23
C ALA A 361 -23.93 11.98 47.81
N ASP A 362 -23.02 12.44 48.67
CA ASP A 362 -21.92 11.62 49.22
C ASP A 362 -22.31 10.77 50.45
N ASP A 363 -23.53 10.90 50.98
CA ASP A 363 -23.95 10.18 52.21
C ASP A 363 -24.53 8.77 51.99
N ASN A 364 -24.54 8.22 50.77
CA ASN A 364 -25.11 6.87 50.51
C ASN A 364 -24.28 5.98 49.58
N SER A 365 -22.97 5.90 49.80
CA SER A 365 -22.11 4.93 49.10
C SER A 365 -21.34 4.00 50.03
N HIS A 366 -22.03 3.19 50.83
CA HIS A 366 -21.44 1.96 51.37
C HIS A 366 -22.50 0.87 51.49
N ILE A 367 -22.53 -0.06 50.52
CA ILE A 367 -22.46 -1.52 50.69
C ILE A 367 -22.53 -2.19 49.30
N LEU A 368 -21.37 -2.70 48.93
CA LEU A 368 -20.96 -3.81 48.07
C LEU A 368 -21.54 -4.12 46.66
N PRO A 369 -20.65 -4.65 45.77
CA PRO A 369 -20.94 -5.22 44.46
C PRO A 369 -21.25 -6.74 44.52
N ASP A 370 -21.64 -7.28 43.37
CA ASP A 370 -21.59 -8.69 42.96
C ASP A 370 -22.30 -9.72 43.85
N THR A 371 -23.58 -9.96 43.56
CA THR A 371 -24.10 -11.34 43.44
C THR A 371 -25.41 -11.32 42.65
N ILE A 372 -25.65 -12.40 41.90
CA ILE A 372 -26.86 -12.82 41.17
C ILE A 372 -26.63 -12.90 39.66
N GLU A 373 -25.73 -13.81 39.27
CA GLU A 373 -26.08 -14.77 38.24
C GLU A 373 -26.61 -16.02 38.95
N LEU A 374 -27.73 -16.58 38.45
CA LEU A 374 -28.34 -17.87 38.82
C LEU A 374 -29.16 -17.94 40.13
N MET A 375 -30.48 -17.69 40.04
CA MET A 375 -31.50 -18.58 40.64
C MET A 375 -32.89 -18.37 40.01
N LYS A 376 -33.56 -19.49 39.73
CA LYS A 376 -34.90 -19.64 39.13
C LYS A 376 -36.00 -19.69 40.23
N PRO A 377 -37.30 -19.71 39.89
CA PRO A 377 -38.35 -18.94 40.55
C PRO A 377 -38.98 -19.67 41.74
N ASN A 378 -39.26 -18.95 42.83
CA ASN A 378 -40.54 -19.05 43.52
C ASN A 378 -40.70 -17.98 44.61
N SER A 379 -41.92 -17.42 44.64
CA SER A 379 -42.54 -16.65 45.73
C SER A 379 -41.77 -15.44 46.27
N GLN A 380 -41.98 -14.28 45.63
CA GLN A 380 -42.44 -13.03 46.29
C GLN A 380 -42.62 -11.94 45.22
N GLU A 381 -43.84 -11.82 44.72
CA GLU A 381 -44.22 -10.92 43.62
C GLU A 381 -44.22 -9.43 44.05
N GLN A 382 -44.26 -9.15 45.37
CA GLN A 382 -44.27 -7.79 45.92
C GLN A 382 -42.91 -7.08 45.93
N GLU A 383 -41.78 -7.79 46.04
CA GLU A 383 -40.44 -7.16 46.04
C GLU A 383 -39.97 -6.75 44.64
N ARG A 384 -40.37 -7.50 43.59
CA ARG A 384 -40.07 -7.13 42.20
C ARG A 384 -40.81 -5.87 41.76
N GLU A 385 -42.02 -5.65 42.26
CA GLU A 385 -42.83 -4.48 41.90
C GLU A 385 -42.28 -3.18 42.51
N GLN A 386 -41.76 -3.23 43.74
CA GLN A 386 -41.10 -2.07 44.38
C GLN A 386 -39.76 -1.70 43.72
N ILE A 387 -38.93 -2.68 43.38
CA ILE A 387 -37.63 -2.43 42.73
C ILE A 387 -37.82 -1.89 41.30
N THR A 388 -38.83 -2.40 40.58
CA THR A 388 -39.14 -1.92 39.21
C THR A 388 -39.74 -0.51 39.23
N GLN A 389 -40.54 -0.15 40.25
CA GLN A 389 -41.05 1.22 40.43
C GLN A 389 -39.94 2.22 40.79
N GLN A 390 -38.95 1.84 41.60
CA GLN A 390 -37.82 2.70 41.94
C GLN A 390 -36.87 2.95 40.76
N ILE A 391 -36.58 1.91 39.95
CA ILE A 391 -35.76 2.05 38.74
C ILE A 391 -36.47 2.93 37.69
N SER A 392 -37.80 2.81 37.58
CA SER A 392 -38.60 3.61 36.67
C SER A 392 -38.64 5.10 37.07
N HIS A 393 -38.68 5.41 38.37
CA HIS A 393 -38.61 6.80 38.89
C HIS A 393 -37.24 7.45 38.65
N SER A 394 -36.15 6.70 38.86
CA SER A 394 -34.79 7.19 38.59
C SER A 394 -34.51 7.41 37.11
N ALA A 395 -35.04 6.54 36.23
CA ALA A 395 -34.94 6.72 34.78
C ALA A 395 -35.73 7.95 34.29
N HIS A 396 -36.90 8.22 34.87
CA HIS A 396 -37.70 9.40 34.52
C HIS A 396 -37.02 10.72 34.94
N SER A 397 -36.36 10.73 36.10
CA SER A 397 -35.55 11.86 36.59
C SER A 397 -34.34 12.13 35.70
N LEU A 398 -33.66 11.07 35.24
CA LEU A 398 -32.49 11.19 34.35
C LEU A 398 -32.86 11.75 32.96
N VAL A 399 -34.03 11.37 32.42
CA VAL A 399 -34.54 11.88 31.15
C VAL A 399 -35.01 13.33 31.28
N GLN A 400 -35.60 13.71 32.41
CA GLN A 400 -35.98 15.10 32.70
C GLN A 400 -34.74 16.00 32.80
N THR A 401 -33.71 15.54 33.51
CA THR A 401 -32.43 16.25 33.68
C THR A 401 -31.68 16.39 32.36
N GLN A 402 -31.71 15.37 31.49
CA GLN A 402 -31.17 15.48 30.12
C GLN A 402 -31.94 16.48 29.25
N LYS A 403 -33.26 16.60 29.44
CA LYS A 403 -34.10 17.54 28.70
C LYS A 403 -33.83 18.98 29.14
N GLU A 404 -33.70 19.23 30.43
CA GLU A 404 -33.34 20.54 31.02
C GLU A 404 -31.91 20.96 30.63
N CYS A 405 -30.96 20.03 30.59
CA CYS A 405 -29.61 20.29 30.06
C CYS A 405 -29.64 20.69 28.58
N LYS A 406 -30.51 20.08 27.77
CA LYS A 406 -30.64 20.37 26.34
C LYS A 406 -31.29 21.74 26.09
N GLU A 407 -32.29 22.12 26.89
CA GLU A 407 -32.90 23.45 26.85
C GLU A 407 -31.92 24.53 27.32
N THR A 408 -31.12 24.25 28.35
CA THR A 408 -30.07 25.16 28.83
C THR A 408 -28.98 25.36 27.78
N ILE A 409 -28.57 24.30 27.06
CA ILE A 409 -27.63 24.40 25.93
C ILE A 409 -28.23 25.22 24.78
N LEU A 410 -29.53 25.09 24.52
CA LEU A 410 -30.22 25.90 23.50
C LEU A 410 -30.25 27.38 23.89
N GLN A 411 -30.56 27.68 25.16
CA GLN A 411 -30.57 29.05 25.69
C GLN A 411 -29.16 29.67 25.71
N ILE A 412 -28.13 28.88 26.00
CA ILE A 412 -26.72 29.31 25.89
C ILE A 412 -26.35 29.58 24.42
N SER A 413 -26.81 28.74 23.49
CA SER A 413 -26.59 28.95 22.05
C SER A 413 -27.27 30.22 21.54
N ASP A 414 -28.49 30.52 22.02
CA ASP A 414 -29.22 31.75 21.67
C ASP A 414 -28.63 32.98 22.36
N ALA A 415 -28.11 32.86 23.59
CA ALA A 415 -27.35 33.92 24.25
C ALA A 415 -26.03 34.21 23.52
N ILE A 416 -25.32 33.17 23.06
CA ILE A 416 -24.10 33.32 22.24
C ILE A 416 -24.44 33.95 20.88
N LYS A 417 -25.60 33.62 20.28
CA LYS A 417 -26.09 34.27 19.06
C LYS A 417 -26.38 35.75 19.29
N ASN A 418 -27.01 36.10 20.42
CA ASN A 418 -27.32 37.47 20.78
C ASN A 418 -26.05 38.28 21.14
N ASP A 419 -25.04 37.66 21.76
CA ASP A 419 -23.73 38.27 22.01
C ASP A 419 -22.90 38.44 20.74
N ILE A 420 -23.01 37.51 19.78
CA ILE A 420 -22.41 37.68 18.43
C ILE A 420 -23.13 38.78 17.65
N THR A 421 -24.45 38.95 17.86
CA THR A 421 -25.22 40.04 17.25
C THR A 421 -24.92 41.40 17.92
N ALA A 422 -24.66 41.41 19.24
CA ALA A 422 -24.20 42.57 19.99
C ALA A 422 -22.74 42.96 19.63
N ALA A 423 -21.87 41.98 19.36
CA ALA A 423 -20.52 42.19 18.85
C ALA A 423 -20.52 42.68 17.39
N GLN A 424 -21.49 42.25 16.56
CA GLN A 424 -21.71 42.78 15.21
C GLN A 424 -22.40 44.16 15.19
N MET A 425 -23.06 44.57 16.28
CA MET A 425 -23.55 45.95 16.48
C MET A 425 -22.49 46.89 17.07
N ALA A 426 -21.44 46.37 17.72
CA ALA A 426 -20.31 47.14 18.23
C ALA A 426 -19.26 47.52 17.14
N GLU A 427 -19.27 46.87 15.97
CA GLU A 427 -18.47 47.30 14.80
C GLU A 427 -19.19 48.34 13.90
N ARG A 428 -20.35 48.86 14.31
CA ARG A 428 -21.09 49.94 13.62
C ARG A 428 -21.19 51.23 14.45
N THR A 429 -20.15 51.61 15.19
CA THR A 429 -20.10 52.93 15.84
C THR A 429 -18.69 53.52 15.90
N LEU A 430 -18.14 53.92 14.74
CA LEU A 430 -17.20 55.04 14.63
C LEU A 430 -17.53 55.83 13.35
N SER A 431 -18.64 56.56 13.38
CA SER A 431 -18.91 57.73 12.53
C SER A 431 -20.29 58.32 12.86
N HIS A 432 -20.35 59.22 13.85
CA HIS A 432 -20.85 60.59 13.64
C HIS A 432 -21.07 61.34 14.96
N ASP A 433 -20.37 62.47 15.09
CA ASP A 433 -20.70 63.59 15.96
C ASP A 433 -21.58 64.57 15.15
N PRO A 434 -22.71 65.10 15.66
CA PRO A 434 -23.73 65.73 14.84
C PRO A 434 -23.68 67.27 14.90
N LYS A 435 -23.84 67.91 13.73
CA LYS A 435 -24.50 69.22 13.62
C LYS A 435 -25.47 69.24 12.44
N ARG A 436 -26.76 69.47 12.79
CA ARG A 436 -27.86 70.21 12.10
C ARG A 436 -27.60 70.58 10.64
N GLN A 437 -28.53 70.53 9.69
CA GLN A 437 -30.00 70.58 9.55
C GLN A 437 -30.18 70.42 8.00
N GLN A 438 -31.23 69.91 7.35
CA GLN A 438 -32.67 70.18 7.38
C GLN A 438 -33.26 69.45 6.15
N GLN A 439 -34.50 68.93 6.24
CA GLN A 439 -35.55 68.90 5.20
C GLN A 439 -35.22 68.28 3.81
N HIS A 440 -36.03 67.45 3.12
CA HIS A 440 -37.44 67.09 3.13
C HIS A 440 -37.59 65.77 2.37
N SER A 441 -38.67 65.04 2.63
CA SER A 441 -39.14 63.86 1.88
C SER A 441 -40.07 64.27 0.70
N PRO A 442 -40.72 63.34 -0.01
CA PRO A 442 -40.38 62.91 -1.37
C PRO A 442 -41.45 63.32 -2.40
N LYS A 443 -41.18 63.12 -3.70
CA LYS A 443 -42.27 62.89 -4.67
C LYS A 443 -41.78 62.21 -5.95
N ALA A 444 -42.63 61.32 -6.42
CA ALA A 444 -42.50 60.51 -7.61
C ALA A 444 -42.98 61.24 -8.87
N MET A 445 -42.71 60.58 -10.00
CA MET A 445 -43.55 60.47 -11.20
C MET A 445 -43.36 61.47 -12.36
N GLU A 446 -43.45 60.84 -13.54
CA GLU A 446 -43.84 61.35 -14.87
C GLU A 446 -42.78 61.78 -15.91
N CYS A 447 -42.45 60.80 -16.75
CA CYS A 447 -42.71 60.76 -18.19
C CYS A 447 -43.21 62.06 -18.86
N THR A 448 -42.47 62.59 -19.84
CA THR A 448 -42.95 62.70 -21.23
C THR A 448 -41.86 63.14 -22.21
N THR A 449 -42.04 62.64 -23.42
CA THR A 449 -41.31 62.75 -24.68
C THR A 449 -41.42 64.13 -25.37
N ILE A 450 -40.50 64.37 -26.31
CA ILE A 450 -40.70 64.83 -27.71
C ILE A 450 -39.75 65.94 -28.18
N SER A 451 -39.04 65.58 -29.26
CA SER A 451 -38.61 66.35 -30.46
C SER A 451 -37.28 67.09 -30.57
N ALA A 452 -36.70 66.79 -31.73
CA ALA A 452 -35.53 67.34 -32.39
C ALA A 452 -35.84 68.64 -33.15
N GLU A 453 -34.81 69.47 -33.35
CA GLU A 453 -34.55 70.05 -34.67
C GLU A 453 -33.11 70.57 -34.82
N LYS A 454 -32.66 70.55 -36.08
CA LYS A 454 -31.31 70.71 -36.61
C LYS A 454 -30.89 72.18 -36.75
N LEU A 455 -29.58 72.44 -36.76
CA LEU A 455 -28.97 73.34 -37.74
C LEU A 455 -27.48 73.02 -37.98
N ASN A 456 -27.15 72.79 -39.26
CA ASN A 456 -25.83 72.60 -39.86
C ASN A 456 -24.95 73.85 -39.73
N VAL A 457 -23.61 73.70 -39.77
CA VAL A 457 -22.69 74.12 -40.87
C VAL A 457 -21.27 73.54 -40.60
N ALA A 458 -20.64 72.92 -41.61
CA ALA A 458 -19.25 72.42 -41.66
C ALA A 458 -18.37 73.36 -42.54
N PRO A 459 -17.07 73.13 -42.87
CA PRO A 459 -16.12 72.07 -42.46
C PRO A 459 -14.68 72.58 -42.13
N LEU A 460 -13.80 71.71 -41.57
CA LEU A 460 -12.45 71.36 -42.10
C LEU A 460 -11.51 70.69 -41.07
N SER A 461 -10.83 69.65 -41.57
CA SER A 461 -9.56 69.01 -41.16
C SER A 461 -9.47 68.11 -39.91
N PHE A 462 -9.22 66.82 -40.17
CA PHE A 462 -8.69 65.78 -39.28
C PHE A 462 -7.24 66.08 -38.83
N PRO A 463 -6.77 65.57 -37.67
CA PRO A 463 -6.10 64.25 -37.67
C PRO A 463 -6.37 63.33 -36.46
N HIS A 464 -6.41 62.05 -36.79
CA HIS A 464 -5.99 60.87 -36.03
C HIS A 464 -6.67 60.44 -34.71
N GLU A 465 -7.43 59.35 -34.83
CA GLU A 465 -7.65 58.32 -33.82
C GLU A 465 -6.33 57.77 -33.27
N GLN A 466 -6.19 57.76 -31.94
CA GLN A 466 -5.44 56.76 -31.18
C GLN A 466 -5.78 56.89 -29.68
N SER A 467 -6.57 55.94 -29.15
CA SER A 467 -6.41 55.34 -27.80
C SER A 467 -7.71 54.68 -27.29
N SER A 468 -8.02 53.49 -27.80
CA SER A 468 -8.93 52.53 -27.13
C SER A 468 -8.27 51.19 -26.80
N SER A 469 -7.00 50.97 -27.19
CA SER A 469 -6.31 49.68 -27.04
C SER A 469 -5.69 49.40 -25.67
N SER A 470 -5.58 50.39 -24.78
CA SER A 470 -4.92 50.21 -23.47
C SER A 470 -5.86 49.66 -22.37
N LEU A 471 -7.15 50.00 -22.43
CA LEU A 471 -8.16 49.54 -21.46
C LEU A 471 -8.58 48.08 -21.74
N GLU A 472 -8.81 47.70 -22.99
CA GLU A 472 -9.15 46.31 -23.36
C GLU A 472 -7.99 45.32 -23.11
N ALA A 473 -6.74 45.77 -23.21
CA ALA A 473 -5.56 44.96 -22.88
C ALA A 473 -5.37 44.77 -21.36
N GLN A 474 -5.80 45.74 -20.54
CA GLN A 474 -5.81 45.62 -19.08
C GLN A 474 -6.96 44.74 -18.57
N GLU A 475 -8.17 44.87 -19.15
CA GLU A 475 -9.30 43.99 -18.82
C GLU A 475 -9.01 42.53 -19.16
N ASN A 476 -8.46 42.24 -20.34
CA ASN A 476 -8.13 40.87 -20.76
C ASN A 476 -7.09 40.17 -19.88
N ASN A 477 -6.20 40.92 -19.21
CA ASN A 477 -5.21 40.37 -18.27
C ASN A 477 -5.79 40.08 -16.87
N LEU A 478 -6.91 40.69 -16.50
CA LEU A 478 -7.57 40.49 -15.20
C LEU A 478 -8.63 39.37 -15.22
N LEU A 479 -9.16 39.02 -16.39
CA LEU A 479 -10.18 37.96 -16.54
C LEU A 479 -9.78 36.61 -15.91
N PRO A 480 -8.55 36.09 -16.04
CA PRO A 480 -8.19 34.81 -15.42
C PRO A 480 -8.06 34.89 -13.88
N LEU A 481 -7.70 36.07 -13.35
CA LEU A 481 -7.52 36.31 -11.92
C LEU A 481 -8.86 36.38 -11.18
N ASN A 482 -9.93 36.78 -11.86
CA ASN A 482 -11.27 36.90 -11.29
C ASN A 482 -11.90 35.55 -10.88
N PHE A 483 -11.30 34.41 -11.27
CA PHE A 483 -11.66 33.10 -10.72
C PHE A 483 -11.29 32.92 -9.23
N TYR A 484 -10.40 33.75 -8.69
CA TYR A 484 -9.88 33.65 -7.33
C TYR A 484 -10.40 34.79 -6.46
N TYR A 485 -10.40 34.59 -5.14
CA TYR A 485 -10.60 35.72 -4.23
C TYR A 485 -9.42 36.71 -4.34
N PRO A 486 -9.65 38.02 -4.15
CA PRO A 486 -8.58 39.01 -4.14
C PRO A 486 -7.47 38.63 -3.16
N ASN A 487 -6.21 38.69 -3.60
CA ASN A 487 -5.02 38.32 -2.82
C ASN A 487 -5.04 36.88 -2.27
N SER A 488 -5.73 35.96 -2.95
CA SER A 488 -5.83 34.55 -2.57
C SER A 488 -5.59 33.64 -3.78
N VAL A 489 -5.05 32.45 -3.52
CA VAL A 489 -4.95 31.37 -4.51
C VAL A 489 -6.20 30.47 -4.53
N THR A 490 -7.16 30.76 -3.65
CA THR A 490 -8.39 29.98 -3.50
C THR A 490 -9.44 30.44 -4.49
N LEU A 491 -9.98 29.49 -5.25
CA LEU A 491 -11.05 29.74 -6.22
C LEU A 491 -12.30 30.25 -5.51
N LYS A 492 -12.97 31.26 -6.09
CA LYS A 492 -14.28 31.71 -5.62
C LYS A 492 -15.23 30.52 -5.57
N ASN A 493 -15.86 30.33 -4.41
CA ASN A 493 -16.70 29.18 -4.14
C ASN A 493 -17.94 29.59 -3.35
N LYS A 494 -19.01 28.81 -3.47
CA LYS A 494 -20.32 29.09 -2.86
C LYS A 494 -20.31 28.99 -1.33
N TYR A 495 -19.25 28.43 -0.74
CA TYR A 495 -19.10 28.34 0.71
C TYR A 495 -18.49 29.61 1.32
N GLY A 496 -17.95 30.52 0.51
CA GLY A 496 -17.19 31.67 1.00
C GLY A 496 -15.84 31.31 1.63
N ILE A 497 -15.35 30.08 1.44
CA ILE A 497 -14.10 29.60 2.05
C ILE A 497 -12.91 30.17 1.29
N LYS A 498 -12.08 30.99 1.94
CA LYS A 498 -10.85 31.57 1.36
C LYS A 498 -9.61 30.74 1.66
N ASP A 499 -9.69 29.82 2.62
CA ASP A 499 -8.64 28.86 2.95
C ASP A 499 -8.59 27.72 1.91
N TYR A 500 -7.41 27.50 1.33
CA TYR A 500 -7.27 26.57 0.21
C TYR A 500 -7.51 25.11 0.63
N GLU A 501 -6.94 24.68 1.75
CA GLU A 501 -7.06 23.30 2.24
C GLU A 501 -8.49 22.97 2.67
N ARG A 502 -9.14 23.88 3.38
CA ARG A 502 -10.55 23.73 3.78
C ARG A 502 -11.46 23.67 2.56
N LEU A 503 -11.18 24.46 1.50
CA LEU A 503 -11.91 24.33 0.23
C LEU A 503 -11.64 22.97 -0.42
N GLN A 504 -10.41 22.46 -0.41
CA GLN A 504 -10.10 21.15 -0.98
C GLN A 504 -10.88 20.03 -0.29
N VAL A 505 -10.92 20.01 1.04
CA VAL A 505 -11.66 19.02 1.83
C VAL A 505 -13.16 19.10 1.54
N GLN A 506 -13.75 20.30 1.60
CA GLN A 506 -15.18 20.48 1.34
C GLN A 506 -15.54 20.10 -0.11
N CYS A 507 -14.76 20.57 -1.08
CA CYS A 507 -14.96 20.25 -2.49
C CYS A 507 -14.81 18.75 -2.77
N ALA A 508 -13.84 18.08 -2.13
CA ALA A 508 -13.67 16.63 -2.24
C ALA A 508 -14.89 15.88 -1.68
N HIS A 509 -15.38 16.27 -0.50
CA HIS A 509 -16.57 15.68 0.11
C HIS A 509 -17.82 15.81 -0.78
N ASP A 510 -18.13 17.03 -1.25
CA ASP A 510 -19.36 17.27 -2.01
C ASP A 510 -19.33 16.65 -3.41
N SER A 511 -18.16 16.70 -4.08
CA SER A 511 -18.00 16.03 -5.37
C SER A 511 -17.97 14.50 -5.25
N ALA A 512 -17.50 13.93 -4.14
CA ALA A 512 -17.59 12.48 -3.90
C ALA A 512 -19.04 12.02 -3.75
N ARG A 513 -19.86 12.78 -3.00
CA ARG A 513 -21.30 12.53 -2.89
C ARG A 513 -22.01 12.63 -4.24
N ALA A 514 -21.74 13.68 -5.02
CA ALA A 514 -22.31 13.83 -6.36
C ALA A 514 -21.89 12.70 -7.31
N MET A 515 -20.66 12.21 -7.19
CA MET A 515 -20.14 11.10 -7.99
C MET A 515 -20.87 9.78 -7.71
N ILE A 516 -21.26 9.51 -6.46
CA ILE A 516 -22.08 8.34 -6.10
C ILE A 516 -23.44 8.43 -6.79
N ASN A 517 -24.09 9.59 -6.75
CA ASN A 517 -25.39 9.81 -7.37
C ASN A 517 -25.32 9.64 -8.91
N LEU A 518 -24.32 10.23 -9.55
CA LEU A 518 -24.11 10.09 -11.01
C LEU A 518 -23.92 8.64 -11.46
N ARG A 519 -23.33 7.77 -10.63
CA ARG A 519 -23.21 6.34 -10.97
C ARG A 519 -24.55 5.62 -10.97
N GLN A 520 -25.47 6.03 -10.10
CA GLN A 520 -26.81 5.46 -9.99
C GLN A 520 -27.79 6.01 -11.05
N GLU A 521 -27.48 7.16 -11.66
CA GLU A 521 -28.28 7.69 -12.76
C GLU A 521 -28.27 6.73 -13.96
N ALA A 522 -29.44 6.60 -14.60
CA ALA A 522 -29.59 5.85 -15.84
C ALA A 522 -28.63 6.38 -16.91
N THR A 523 -28.20 5.50 -17.81
CA THR A 523 -27.33 5.90 -18.92
C THR A 523 -28.01 6.97 -19.77
N PRO A 524 -27.26 8.02 -20.17
CA PRO A 524 -27.84 9.10 -20.95
C PRO A 524 -28.25 8.60 -22.34
N GLN A 525 -29.39 9.09 -22.85
CA GLN A 525 -29.84 8.77 -24.20
C GLN A 525 -28.89 9.32 -25.28
N ARG A 526 -28.19 10.42 -24.99
CA ARG A 526 -27.18 11.04 -25.87
C ARG A 526 -25.92 11.34 -25.08
N LEU A 527 -24.81 10.68 -25.43
CA LEU A 527 -23.47 10.99 -24.94
C LEU A 527 -22.85 12.05 -25.84
N THR A 528 -22.82 13.29 -25.36
CA THR A 528 -22.21 14.43 -26.06
C THR A 528 -21.42 15.30 -25.07
N SER A 529 -20.76 16.33 -25.57
CA SER A 529 -20.15 17.43 -24.84
C SER A 529 -21.15 18.05 -23.85
N ALA A 530 -22.44 18.12 -24.19
CA ALA A 530 -23.50 18.53 -23.28
C ALA A 530 -23.60 17.63 -22.04
N TYR A 531 -23.42 16.31 -22.20
CA TYR A 531 -23.37 15.40 -21.05
C TYR A 531 -22.09 15.58 -20.23
N LEU A 532 -20.94 15.86 -20.87
CA LEU A 532 -19.70 16.22 -20.17
C LEU A 532 -19.88 17.48 -19.30
N LEU A 533 -20.55 18.50 -19.83
CA LEU A 533 -20.90 19.74 -19.13
C LEU A 533 -21.88 19.46 -17.98
N TYR A 534 -22.88 18.59 -18.19
CA TYR A 534 -23.81 18.13 -17.16
C TYR A 534 -23.10 17.43 -16.01
N ILE A 535 -22.18 16.49 -16.28
CA ILE A 535 -21.39 15.82 -15.24
C ILE A 535 -20.63 16.87 -14.42
N HIS A 536 -19.96 17.81 -15.08
CA HIS A 536 -19.21 18.86 -14.39
C HIS A 536 -20.14 19.73 -13.53
N HIS A 537 -21.28 20.13 -14.07
CA HIS A 537 -22.29 20.86 -13.31
C HIS A 537 -22.70 20.06 -12.06
N THR A 538 -23.11 18.80 -12.20
CA THR A 538 -23.57 17.98 -11.08
C THR A 538 -22.49 17.76 -10.02
N LEU A 539 -21.23 17.54 -10.42
CA LEU A 539 -20.11 17.36 -9.49
C LEU A 539 -19.77 18.62 -8.68
N PHE A 540 -19.97 19.81 -9.26
CA PHE A 540 -19.46 21.05 -8.70
C PHE A 540 -20.52 22.13 -8.44
N LYS A 541 -21.81 21.88 -8.69
CA LYS A 541 -22.92 22.85 -8.52
C LYS A 541 -23.02 23.43 -7.10
N ASN A 542 -22.58 22.68 -6.09
CA ASN A 542 -22.56 23.15 -4.71
C ASN A 542 -21.28 23.91 -4.37
N THR A 543 -20.21 23.75 -5.16
CA THR A 543 -18.88 24.33 -4.91
C THR A 543 -18.66 25.62 -5.71
N PHE A 544 -18.93 25.61 -7.01
CA PHE A 544 -18.57 26.70 -7.93
C PHE A 544 -19.80 27.25 -8.66
N GLU A 545 -19.88 28.57 -8.83
CA GLU A 545 -20.93 29.22 -9.61
C GLU A 545 -20.86 28.86 -11.10
N TRP A 546 -19.64 28.77 -11.63
CA TRP A 546 -19.36 28.41 -13.02
C TRP A 546 -19.44 26.89 -13.28
N ALA A 547 -20.00 26.09 -12.38
CA ALA A 547 -20.15 24.66 -12.58
C ALA A 547 -20.93 24.38 -13.88
N GLY A 548 -20.33 23.63 -14.82
CA GLY A 548 -20.92 23.33 -16.12
C GLY A 548 -20.56 24.34 -17.22
N HIS A 549 -19.70 25.33 -16.94
CA HIS A 549 -19.23 26.29 -17.93
C HIS A 549 -17.79 25.99 -18.35
N THR A 550 -17.48 26.15 -19.63
CA THR A 550 -16.12 25.98 -20.16
C THR A 550 -15.26 27.21 -19.87
N ARG A 551 -13.96 26.99 -19.72
CA ARG A 551 -13.02 28.04 -19.30
C ARG A 551 -12.71 29.09 -20.37
N ASP A 552 -13.01 28.82 -21.63
CA ASP A 552 -12.74 29.73 -22.74
C ASP A 552 -13.80 30.84 -22.84
N LYS A 553 -15.02 30.57 -22.39
CA LYS A 553 -16.13 31.54 -22.40
C LYS A 553 -16.09 32.43 -21.15
N PRO A 554 -16.36 33.74 -21.27
CA PRO A 554 -16.56 34.61 -20.11
C PRO A 554 -17.71 34.14 -19.22
N PHE A 555 -17.49 34.15 -17.91
CA PHE A 555 -18.48 33.86 -16.88
C PHE A 555 -18.58 35.02 -15.90
N SER A 556 -19.79 35.55 -15.70
CA SER A 556 -20.07 36.61 -14.72
C SER A 556 -20.47 36.01 -13.37
N PHE A 557 -19.70 36.35 -12.34
CA PHE A 557 -19.98 35.97 -10.95
C PHE A 557 -21.05 36.87 -10.33
N ALA A 558 -21.69 36.38 -9.27
CA ALA A 558 -22.67 37.15 -8.49
C ALA A 558 -22.07 38.42 -7.85
N ASP A 559 -20.75 38.50 -7.68
CA ASP A 559 -20.04 39.68 -7.17
C ASP A 559 -19.77 40.77 -8.24
N GLY A 560 -20.30 40.59 -9.45
CA GLY A 560 -20.18 41.52 -10.57
C GLY A 560 -18.90 41.39 -11.39
N THR A 561 -17.96 40.54 -10.98
CA THR A 561 -16.74 40.29 -11.76
C THR A 561 -16.96 39.26 -12.86
N THR A 562 -16.26 39.42 -13.99
CA THR A 562 -16.28 38.43 -15.09
C THR A 562 -14.93 37.72 -15.17
N ALA A 563 -14.93 36.40 -15.37
CA ALA A 563 -13.71 35.63 -15.55
C ALA A 563 -13.72 34.76 -16.81
N SER A 564 -12.55 34.59 -17.42
CA SER A 564 -12.28 33.63 -18.50
C SER A 564 -10.82 33.22 -18.43
N ALA A 565 -10.52 31.96 -18.77
CA ALA A 565 -9.18 31.40 -18.84
C ALA A 565 -8.97 30.68 -20.19
N PRO A 566 -8.95 31.43 -21.32
CA PRO A 566 -8.85 30.85 -22.65
C PRO A 566 -7.48 30.23 -22.90
N LYS A 567 -6.43 30.70 -22.23
CA LYS A 567 -5.09 30.11 -22.23
C LYS A 567 -4.82 29.46 -20.87
N MET A 568 -4.32 28.23 -20.88
CA MET A 568 -3.94 27.52 -19.66
C MET A 568 -2.68 26.72 -19.91
N LYS A 569 -1.76 26.79 -18.94
CA LYS A 569 -0.58 25.93 -18.87
C LYS A 569 -0.52 25.29 -17.48
N LYS A 570 -0.14 24.03 -17.41
CA LYS A 570 0.10 23.32 -16.15
C LYS A 570 1.31 22.40 -16.33
N ALA A 571 2.29 22.46 -15.41
CA ALA A 571 3.48 21.61 -15.43
C ALA A 571 4.18 21.57 -16.81
N ASN A 572 4.37 22.74 -17.45
CA ASN A 572 4.92 22.90 -18.81
C ASN A 572 4.11 22.29 -19.95
N ILE A 573 2.91 21.77 -19.70
CA ILE A 573 1.98 21.34 -20.74
C ILE A 573 1.07 22.51 -21.09
N SER A 574 1.02 22.85 -22.38
CA SER A 574 0.07 23.83 -22.90
C SER A 574 -1.18 23.12 -23.37
N PHE A 575 -2.33 23.50 -22.82
CA PHE A 575 -3.62 22.96 -23.25
C PHE A 575 -4.17 23.73 -24.45
N ALA A 576 -5.25 23.21 -25.05
CA ALA A 576 -5.98 23.90 -26.10
C ALA A 576 -6.29 25.36 -25.70
N SER A 577 -6.24 26.31 -26.64
CA SER A 577 -6.45 27.72 -26.33
C SER A 577 -7.59 28.35 -27.11
N GLY A 578 -8.37 29.20 -26.42
CA GLY A 578 -9.51 29.92 -27.00
C GLY A 578 -10.47 28.99 -27.74
N LYS A 579 -10.68 29.28 -29.03
CA LYS A 579 -11.61 28.54 -29.92
C LYS A 579 -11.32 27.03 -30.01
N LYS A 580 -10.07 26.60 -29.83
CA LYS A 580 -9.69 25.17 -29.85
C LYS A 580 -10.39 24.35 -28.76
N VAL A 581 -10.90 24.99 -27.70
CA VAL A 581 -11.72 24.30 -26.69
C VAL A 581 -13.10 23.94 -27.26
N GLN A 582 -13.76 24.84 -27.99
CA GLN A 582 -15.06 24.55 -28.61
C GLN A 582 -14.91 23.58 -29.79
N GLU A 583 -13.90 23.78 -30.64
CA GLU A 583 -13.59 22.86 -31.76
C GLU A 583 -13.37 21.42 -31.25
N GLY A 584 -12.71 21.26 -30.10
CA GLY A 584 -12.51 19.94 -29.48
C GLY A 584 -13.79 19.32 -28.91
N LEU A 585 -14.77 20.13 -28.47
CA LEU A 585 -16.07 19.63 -28.03
C LEU A 585 -16.93 19.19 -29.23
N ASP A 586 -16.87 19.95 -30.33
CA ASP A 586 -17.54 19.59 -31.58
C ASP A 586 -16.93 18.30 -32.19
N ASP A 587 -15.61 18.15 -32.12
CA ASP A 587 -14.91 16.93 -32.55
C ASP A 587 -15.26 15.71 -31.69
N LEU A 588 -15.38 15.90 -30.37
CA LEU A 588 -15.85 14.87 -29.45
C LEU A 588 -17.26 14.38 -29.84
N ASP A 589 -18.18 15.31 -30.12
CA ASP A 589 -19.57 14.99 -30.50
C ASP A 589 -19.65 14.30 -31.85
N ARG A 590 -18.91 14.79 -32.82
CA ARG A 590 -18.76 14.14 -34.13
C ARG A 590 -18.24 12.72 -33.98
N THR A 591 -17.14 12.54 -33.24
CA THR A 591 -16.51 11.22 -33.04
C THR A 591 -17.46 10.24 -32.35
N LEU A 592 -18.18 10.68 -31.31
CA LEU A 592 -19.16 9.85 -30.61
C LEU A 592 -20.33 9.45 -31.53
N ASN A 593 -20.81 10.37 -32.36
CA ASN A 593 -21.89 10.08 -33.30
C ASN A 593 -21.43 9.11 -34.42
N GLU A 594 -20.31 9.40 -35.07
CA GLU A 594 -19.76 8.58 -36.16
C GLU A 594 -19.41 7.16 -35.71
N LYS A 595 -18.88 7.00 -34.49
CA LYS A 595 -18.53 5.69 -33.93
C LYS A 595 -19.66 5.06 -33.12
N ASN A 596 -20.90 5.58 -33.21
CA ASN A 596 -22.08 5.07 -32.49
C ASN A 596 -21.82 4.84 -30.98
N ASN A 597 -21.22 5.83 -30.31
CA ASN A 597 -20.80 5.77 -28.91
C ASN A 597 -19.92 4.56 -28.57
N LEU A 598 -19.11 4.11 -29.53
CA LEU A 598 -18.24 2.94 -29.42
C LEU A 598 -18.98 1.60 -29.19
N LYS A 599 -20.28 1.55 -29.48
CA LYS A 599 -21.09 0.33 -29.36
C LYS A 599 -20.70 -0.73 -30.38
N GLY A 600 -20.83 -2.00 -29.99
CA GLY A 600 -20.58 -3.15 -30.88
C GLY A 600 -19.09 -3.42 -31.15
N LEU A 601 -18.18 -2.68 -30.49
CA LEU A 601 -16.76 -2.93 -30.57
C LEU A 601 -16.33 -4.07 -29.64
N THR A 602 -15.24 -4.76 -30.01
CA THR A 602 -14.56 -5.66 -29.07
C THR A 602 -13.89 -4.86 -27.95
N ARG A 603 -13.65 -5.47 -26.79
CA ARG A 603 -12.96 -4.79 -25.66
C ARG A 603 -11.65 -4.11 -26.09
N LYS A 604 -10.81 -4.80 -26.87
CA LYS A 604 -9.53 -4.25 -27.37
C LYS A 604 -9.74 -3.04 -28.28
N ALA A 605 -10.72 -3.09 -29.18
CA ALA A 605 -11.05 -1.96 -30.05
C ALA A 605 -11.64 -0.79 -29.25
N PHE A 606 -12.53 -1.05 -28.29
CA PHE A 606 -13.07 -0.04 -27.38
C PHE A 606 -11.95 0.66 -26.59
N VAL A 607 -11.07 -0.10 -25.94
CA VAL A 607 -9.93 0.42 -25.16
C VAL A 607 -9.06 1.36 -25.99
N LYS A 608 -8.72 0.96 -27.22
CA LYS A 608 -7.93 1.80 -28.12
C LYS A 608 -8.62 3.15 -28.40
N ASN A 609 -9.88 3.11 -28.84
CA ASN A 609 -10.62 4.33 -29.18
C ASN A 609 -10.87 5.21 -27.95
N ALA A 610 -11.26 4.61 -26.81
CA ALA A 610 -11.53 5.34 -25.59
C ALA A 610 -10.27 6.01 -25.01
N ALA A 611 -9.11 5.35 -25.07
CA ALA A 611 -7.83 5.92 -24.66
C ALA A 611 -7.44 7.12 -25.55
N GLU A 612 -7.59 7.01 -26.88
CA GLU A 612 -7.33 8.10 -27.82
C GLU A 612 -8.24 9.31 -27.54
N MET A 613 -9.54 9.08 -27.30
CA MET A 613 -10.48 10.13 -26.90
C MET A 613 -10.13 10.76 -25.55
N MET A 614 -9.63 9.98 -24.58
CA MET A 614 -9.19 10.51 -23.28
C MET A 614 -7.98 11.44 -23.45
N ILE A 615 -7.03 11.11 -24.33
CA ILE A 615 -5.87 11.95 -24.64
C ILE A 615 -6.32 13.30 -25.24
N GLN A 616 -7.26 13.27 -26.20
CA GLN A 616 -7.83 14.49 -26.77
C GLN A 616 -8.53 15.35 -25.71
N LEU A 617 -9.35 14.72 -24.86
CA LEU A 617 -10.06 15.39 -23.78
C LEU A 617 -9.11 15.98 -22.72
N ASN A 618 -7.97 15.31 -22.47
CA ASN A 618 -6.89 15.79 -21.61
C ASN A 618 -6.18 17.02 -22.17
N TYR A 619 -5.89 17.02 -23.47
CA TYR A 619 -5.33 18.18 -24.17
C TYR A 619 -6.29 19.37 -24.20
N MET A 620 -7.58 19.12 -24.44
CA MET A 620 -8.61 20.16 -24.48
C MET A 620 -8.75 20.89 -23.13
N HIS A 621 -8.78 20.13 -22.04
CA HIS A 621 -8.89 20.65 -20.67
C HIS A 621 -10.02 21.69 -20.51
N PRO A 622 -11.29 21.34 -20.81
CA PRO A 622 -12.36 22.31 -21.08
C PRO A 622 -12.80 23.15 -19.89
N PHE A 623 -12.54 22.73 -18.65
CA PHE A 623 -12.99 23.42 -17.43
C PHE A 623 -11.85 24.11 -16.67
N LYS A 624 -12.17 25.09 -15.82
CA LYS A 624 -11.17 25.79 -15.00
C LYS A 624 -10.56 24.90 -13.90
N LYS A 625 -11.35 24.02 -13.30
CA LYS A 625 -10.98 22.99 -12.31
C LYS A 625 -11.94 21.82 -12.49
N GLY A 626 -11.58 20.61 -12.06
CA GLY A 626 -12.50 19.47 -12.05
C GLY A 626 -12.48 18.58 -13.31
N ASN A 627 -11.60 18.85 -14.29
CA ASN A 627 -11.47 18.07 -15.52
C ASN A 627 -11.34 16.56 -15.24
N GLY A 628 -10.33 16.13 -14.47
CA GLY A 628 -10.09 14.70 -14.24
C GLY A 628 -11.28 13.93 -13.64
N ARG A 629 -12.02 14.52 -12.68
CA ARG A 629 -13.21 13.87 -12.09
C ARG A 629 -14.35 13.74 -13.12
N THR A 630 -14.54 14.78 -13.92
CA THR A 630 -15.56 14.84 -14.97
C THR A 630 -15.26 13.85 -16.10
N GLN A 631 -14.01 13.83 -16.57
CA GLN A 631 -13.54 12.95 -17.65
C GLN A 631 -13.70 11.48 -17.25
N ARG A 632 -13.25 11.08 -16.05
CA ARG A 632 -13.38 9.69 -15.59
C ARG A 632 -14.83 9.23 -15.54
N MET A 633 -15.73 10.04 -14.97
CA MET A 633 -17.16 9.72 -14.93
C MET A 633 -17.77 9.62 -16.33
N PHE A 634 -17.38 10.51 -17.25
CA PHE A 634 -17.80 10.47 -18.64
C PHE A 634 -17.38 9.15 -19.31
N PHE A 635 -16.13 8.71 -19.12
CA PHE A 635 -15.65 7.44 -19.67
C PHE A 635 -16.24 6.20 -18.97
N GLU A 636 -16.52 6.25 -17.66
CA GLU A 636 -17.30 5.20 -16.96
C GLU A 636 -18.66 5.01 -17.63
N LYS A 637 -19.40 6.11 -17.89
CA LYS A 637 -20.71 6.08 -18.57
C LYS A 637 -20.62 5.69 -20.05
N LEU A 638 -19.59 6.13 -20.76
CA LEU A 638 -19.34 5.70 -22.15
C LEU A 638 -19.10 4.19 -22.23
N ALA A 639 -18.31 3.63 -21.32
CA ALA A 639 -18.09 2.18 -21.24
C ALA A 639 -19.41 1.44 -20.98
N GLU A 640 -20.21 1.91 -20.02
CA GLU A 640 -21.52 1.34 -19.70
C GLU A 640 -22.45 1.31 -20.93
N VAL A 641 -22.53 2.42 -21.68
CA VAL A 641 -23.32 2.51 -22.91
C VAL A 641 -22.79 1.61 -24.03
N ALA A 642 -21.48 1.41 -24.11
CA ALA A 642 -20.84 0.56 -25.10
C ALA A 642 -20.90 -0.95 -24.76
N GLY A 643 -21.37 -1.33 -23.55
CA GLY A 643 -21.39 -2.72 -23.08
C GLY A 643 -20.07 -3.20 -22.47
N HIS A 644 -19.24 -2.27 -22.01
CA HIS A 644 -17.95 -2.52 -21.36
C HIS A 644 -17.94 -1.94 -19.93
N LYS A 645 -16.86 -2.18 -19.21
CA LYS A 645 -16.62 -1.62 -17.87
C LYS A 645 -15.29 -0.89 -17.86
N LEU A 646 -15.22 0.23 -17.14
CA LEU A 646 -13.98 0.90 -16.77
C LEU A 646 -14.03 1.19 -15.27
N ASP A 647 -13.03 0.77 -14.53
CA ASP A 647 -12.93 1.01 -13.08
C ASP A 647 -11.71 1.89 -12.76
N PHE A 648 -11.89 3.20 -12.83
CA PHE A 648 -10.81 4.14 -12.52
C PHE A 648 -10.41 4.16 -11.04
N SER A 649 -11.15 3.50 -10.14
CA SER A 649 -10.74 3.39 -8.73
C SER A 649 -9.47 2.54 -8.57
N LEU A 650 -9.16 1.71 -9.57
CA LEU A 650 -7.97 0.86 -9.64
C LEU A 650 -6.73 1.60 -10.18
N VAL A 651 -6.85 2.88 -10.51
CA VAL A 651 -5.76 3.69 -11.08
C VAL A 651 -5.21 4.64 -10.04
N THR A 652 -3.92 4.54 -9.74
CA THR A 652 -3.24 5.49 -8.86
C THR A 652 -3.13 6.87 -9.50
N LYS A 653 -3.06 7.91 -8.66
CA LYS A 653 -2.84 9.29 -9.11
C LYS A 653 -1.55 9.41 -9.92
N GLU A 654 -0.48 8.76 -9.48
CA GLU A 654 0.82 8.78 -10.17
C GLU A 654 0.75 8.13 -11.55
N ARG A 655 0.13 6.95 -11.67
CA ARG A 655 -0.03 6.28 -12.97
C ARG A 655 -0.82 7.15 -13.95
N MET A 656 -1.94 7.73 -13.51
CA MET A 656 -2.75 8.62 -14.35
C MET A 656 -1.96 9.84 -14.82
N ASN A 657 -1.17 10.44 -13.93
CA ASN A 657 -0.33 11.60 -14.27
C ASN A 657 0.73 11.23 -15.31
N LEU A 658 1.51 10.16 -15.09
CA LEU A 658 2.56 9.75 -16.01
C LEU A 658 2.01 9.35 -17.38
N ALA A 659 0.90 8.61 -17.43
CA ALA A 659 0.25 8.26 -18.69
C ALA A 659 -0.23 9.50 -19.45
N SER A 660 -0.80 10.48 -18.74
CA SER A 660 -1.23 11.75 -19.35
C SER A 660 -0.04 12.56 -19.86
N ILE A 661 1.05 12.65 -19.09
CA ILE A 661 2.27 13.38 -19.47
C ILE A 661 2.91 12.75 -20.71
N ALA A 662 3.09 11.43 -20.72
CA ALA A 662 3.66 10.70 -21.86
C ALA A 662 2.89 10.98 -23.16
N SER A 663 1.56 10.95 -23.10
CA SER A 663 0.72 11.23 -24.27
C SER A 663 0.77 12.68 -24.74
N LEU A 664 0.82 13.66 -23.82
CA LEU A 664 0.75 15.09 -24.15
C LEU A 664 2.11 15.72 -24.51
N GLN A 665 3.21 15.19 -23.96
CA GLN A 665 4.56 15.72 -24.20
C GLN A 665 5.34 14.90 -25.23
N SER A 666 5.27 13.56 -25.14
CA SER A 666 6.05 12.65 -25.99
C SER A 666 5.23 12.06 -27.13
N GLY A 667 3.91 12.29 -27.17
CA GLY A 667 3.01 11.68 -28.14
C GLY A 667 2.78 10.18 -27.92
N ASP A 668 3.27 9.62 -26.81
CA ASP A 668 3.19 8.19 -26.51
C ASP A 668 1.85 7.84 -25.87
N ALA A 669 0.99 7.18 -26.64
CA ALA A 669 -0.34 6.75 -26.20
C ALA A 669 -0.33 5.40 -25.47
N GLU A 670 0.76 4.62 -25.51
CA GLU A 670 0.80 3.25 -24.97
C GLU A 670 0.55 3.19 -23.46
N PRO A 671 1.10 4.09 -22.62
CA PRO A 671 0.78 4.11 -21.19
C PRO A 671 -0.72 4.30 -20.90
N MET A 672 -1.40 5.14 -21.70
CA MET A 672 -2.84 5.39 -21.55
C MET A 672 -3.67 4.20 -22.04
N LYS A 673 -3.29 3.59 -23.17
CA LYS A 673 -3.94 2.36 -23.66
C LYS A 673 -3.80 1.22 -22.64
N HIS A 674 -2.60 1.04 -22.07
CA HIS A 674 -2.37 0.03 -21.04
C HIS A 674 -3.19 0.29 -19.77
N LEU A 675 -3.35 1.56 -19.36
CA LEU A 675 -4.23 1.96 -18.27
C LEU A 675 -5.68 1.55 -18.53
N PHE A 676 -6.21 1.82 -19.72
CA PHE A 676 -7.58 1.42 -20.09
C PHE A 676 -7.74 -0.10 -20.23
N ASP A 677 -6.73 -0.81 -20.71
CA ASP A 677 -6.73 -2.27 -20.77
C ASP A 677 -6.84 -2.87 -19.36
N ASP A 678 -6.01 -2.41 -18.42
CA ASP A 678 -5.99 -2.87 -17.02
C ASP A 678 -7.33 -2.71 -16.30
N ILE A 679 -8.02 -1.60 -16.54
CA ILE A 679 -9.29 -1.29 -15.84
C ILE A 679 -10.54 -1.76 -16.58
N SER A 680 -10.38 -2.34 -17.77
CA SER A 680 -11.49 -2.90 -18.56
C SER A 680 -11.51 -4.43 -18.58
N ASP A 681 -10.36 -5.07 -18.39
CA ASP A 681 -10.25 -6.52 -18.41
C ASP A 681 -10.73 -7.14 -17.08
N PRO A 682 -11.69 -8.08 -17.08
CA PRO A 682 -12.21 -8.69 -15.85
C PRO A 682 -11.17 -9.42 -15.00
N GLU A 683 -10.18 -10.06 -15.62
CA GLU A 683 -9.14 -10.78 -14.88
C GLU A 683 -8.14 -9.80 -14.26
N LYS A 684 -7.73 -8.77 -15.03
CA LYS A 684 -6.82 -7.73 -14.55
C LYS A 684 -7.44 -6.87 -13.45
N THR A 685 -8.70 -6.46 -13.63
CA THR A 685 -9.45 -5.70 -12.63
C THR A 685 -9.59 -6.49 -11.33
N THR A 686 -9.77 -7.82 -11.39
CA THR A 686 -9.86 -8.67 -10.19
C THR A 686 -8.56 -8.64 -9.38
N ILE A 687 -7.40 -8.85 -10.02
CA ILE A 687 -6.11 -8.85 -9.33
C ILE A 687 -5.70 -7.44 -8.85
N LEU A 688 -6.03 -6.40 -9.61
CA LEU A 688 -5.80 -5.01 -9.20
C LEU A 688 -6.68 -4.62 -8.01
N LYS A 689 -7.95 -5.03 -8.02
CA LYS A 689 -8.88 -4.75 -6.93
C LYS A 689 -8.44 -5.44 -5.65
N GLU A 690 -8.10 -6.72 -5.72
CA GLU A 690 -7.55 -7.47 -4.60
C GLU A 690 -6.34 -6.73 -3.99
N PHE A 691 -5.42 -6.28 -4.84
CA PHE A 691 -4.27 -5.51 -4.42
C PHE A 691 -4.65 -4.18 -3.76
N MET A 692 -5.51 -3.38 -4.40
CA MET A 692 -5.92 -2.08 -3.88
C MET A 692 -6.69 -2.19 -2.56
N ASP A 693 -7.58 -3.18 -2.44
CA ASP A 693 -8.34 -3.45 -1.22
C ASP A 693 -7.40 -3.88 -0.08
N HIS A 694 -6.40 -4.73 -0.37
CA HIS A 694 -5.38 -5.10 0.60
C HIS A 694 -4.59 -3.87 1.09
N MET A 695 -4.10 -3.04 0.16
CA MET A 695 -3.35 -1.81 0.48
C MET A 695 -4.18 -0.83 1.30
N LYS A 696 -5.46 -0.68 0.99
CA LYS A 696 -6.39 0.13 1.76
C LYS A 696 -6.61 -0.43 3.17
N ASN A 697 -6.75 -1.74 3.31
CA ASN A 697 -6.98 -2.38 4.61
C ASN A 697 -5.80 -2.21 5.57
N ILE A 698 -4.57 -2.23 5.06
CA ILE A 698 -3.37 -1.97 5.86
C ILE A 698 -3.09 -0.48 6.07
N GLY A 699 -3.94 0.43 5.54
CA GLY A 699 -3.79 1.88 5.70
C GLY A 699 -2.69 2.50 4.83
N PHE A 700 -2.30 1.84 3.74
CA PHE A 700 -1.22 2.30 2.86
C PHE A 700 -1.73 3.33 1.84
N ASP A 701 -2.10 4.52 2.33
CA ASP A 701 -2.70 5.60 1.52
C ASP A 701 -1.73 6.17 0.46
N ASN A 702 -0.42 5.97 0.65
CA ASN A 702 0.64 6.38 -0.27
C ASN A 702 0.66 5.58 -1.58
N ILE A 703 -0.15 4.54 -1.73
CA ILE A 703 -0.27 3.80 -3.00
C ILE A 703 -0.65 4.72 -4.17
N ASN A 704 -1.40 5.79 -3.89
CA ASN A 704 -1.77 6.79 -4.90
C ASN A 704 -0.56 7.51 -5.53
N HIS A 705 0.59 7.51 -4.86
CA HIS A 705 1.84 8.13 -5.33
C HIS A 705 2.80 7.14 -5.98
N ARG A 706 2.39 5.87 -6.15
CA ARG A 706 3.17 4.82 -6.80
C ARG A 706 2.52 4.44 -8.13
N VAL A 707 3.34 3.95 -9.05
CA VAL A 707 2.83 3.37 -10.30
C VAL A 707 2.47 1.92 -10.03
N VAL A 708 1.21 1.56 -10.25
CA VAL A 708 0.68 0.20 -10.09
C VAL A 708 0.10 -0.24 -11.41
N ILE A 709 0.65 -1.30 -11.99
CA ILE A 709 0.23 -1.83 -13.29
C ILE A 709 0.10 -3.35 -13.24
N THR A 710 -0.73 -3.94 -14.10
CA THR A 710 -0.62 -5.38 -14.33
C THR A 710 0.55 -5.68 -15.25
N ALA A 711 1.10 -6.90 -15.15
CA ALA A 711 2.12 -7.36 -16.07
C ALA A 711 1.56 -7.43 -17.50
N LYS A 712 2.26 -6.79 -18.44
CA LYS A 712 1.92 -6.86 -19.87
C LYS A 712 2.38 -8.18 -20.47
N GLU A 713 1.60 -8.67 -21.43
CA GLU A 713 1.94 -9.85 -22.22
C GLU A 713 3.33 -9.66 -22.86
N ASP A 714 4.18 -10.70 -22.79
CA ASP A 714 5.56 -10.76 -23.28
C ASP A 714 6.59 -9.81 -22.67
N GLU A 715 6.20 -8.95 -21.73
CA GLU A 715 7.16 -8.12 -21.01
C GLU A 715 7.76 -8.90 -19.85
N THR A 716 9.07 -8.76 -19.68
CA THR A 716 9.82 -9.37 -18.58
C THR A 716 10.09 -8.32 -17.52
N TYR A 717 9.66 -8.61 -16.30
CA TYR A 717 9.86 -7.77 -15.13
C TYR A 717 10.86 -8.43 -14.21
N THR A 718 11.88 -7.67 -13.81
CA THR A 718 12.86 -8.08 -12.81
C THR A 718 12.73 -7.18 -11.60
N GLY A 719 12.78 -7.77 -10.41
CA GLY A 719 12.62 -7.03 -9.16
C GLY A 719 12.50 -7.96 -7.97
N PHE A 720 11.91 -7.44 -6.90
CA PHE A 720 11.75 -8.19 -5.65
C PHE A 720 10.30 -8.63 -5.47
N TYR A 721 10.10 -9.89 -5.10
CA TYR A 721 8.81 -10.44 -4.78
C TYR A 721 8.31 -9.83 -3.47
N ARG A 722 7.12 -9.24 -3.48
CA ARG A 722 6.54 -8.57 -2.31
C ARG A 722 5.32 -9.29 -1.74
N GLY A 723 5.14 -10.56 -2.08
CA GLY A 723 3.96 -11.33 -1.69
C GLY A 723 2.82 -11.19 -2.70
N GLY A 724 1.62 -11.50 -2.27
CA GLY A 724 0.44 -11.51 -3.13
C GLY A 724 -0.81 -11.94 -2.39
N GLY A 725 -1.97 -11.61 -2.96
CA GLY A 725 -3.26 -12.06 -2.44
C GLY A 725 -3.56 -13.52 -2.79
N ALA A 726 -4.83 -13.89 -2.65
CA ALA A 726 -5.39 -15.16 -3.10
C ALA A 726 -5.17 -15.43 -4.60
N ASN A 727 -5.23 -14.39 -5.44
CA ASN A 727 -5.15 -14.53 -6.91
C ASN A 727 -3.95 -13.85 -7.54
N SER A 728 -3.49 -12.76 -6.94
CA SER A 728 -2.42 -11.92 -7.44
C SER A 728 -1.08 -12.22 -6.78
N PHE A 729 -0.01 -11.82 -7.45
CA PHE A 729 1.29 -11.61 -6.82
C PHE A 729 1.89 -10.27 -7.24
N MET A 730 2.84 -9.78 -6.47
CA MET A 730 3.44 -8.47 -6.64
C MET A 730 4.95 -8.56 -6.81
N ILE A 731 5.46 -7.81 -7.79
CA ILE A 731 6.87 -7.52 -7.98
C ILE A 731 7.06 -6.02 -7.81
N ASP A 732 8.03 -5.63 -6.98
CA ASP A 732 8.57 -4.28 -6.92
C ASP A 732 9.73 -4.18 -7.91
N ALA A 733 9.47 -3.54 -9.05
CA ALA A 733 10.43 -3.29 -10.10
C ALA A 733 10.82 -1.80 -10.06
N ASN A 734 11.89 -1.49 -9.33
CA ASN A 734 12.43 -0.14 -9.18
C ASN A 734 11.37 0.90 -8.74
N GLY A 735 10.52 0.54 -7.77
CA GLY A 735 9.48 1.43 -7.23
C GLY A 735 8.17 1.46 -8.02
N THR A 736 8.07 0.70 -9.11
CA THR A 736 6.81 0.39 -9.81
C THR A 736 6.31 -0.98 -9.34
N PHE A 737 5.05 -1.04 -8.90
CA PHE A 737 4.42 -2.30 -8.52
C PHE A 737 3.79 -2.98 -9.74
N ILE A 738 4.34 -4.14 -10.08
CA ILE A 738 3.84 -5.01 -11.14
C ILE A 738 2.98 -6.10 -10.51
N ILE A 739 1.71 -6.12 -10.87
CA ILE A 739 0.73 -7.09 -10.38
C ILE A 739 0.57 -8.20 -11.41
N GLY A 740 0.98 -9.41 -11.05
CA GLY A 740 0.83 -10.61 -11.86
C GLY A 740 -0.30 -11.52 -11.36
N ASN A 741 -0.81 -12.38 -12.24
CA ASN A 741 -1.77 -13.41 -11.87
C ASN A 741 -1.01 -14.69 -11.47
N LYS A 742 -1.30 -15.26 -10.30
CA LYS A 742 -0.65 -16.49 -9.81
C LYS A 742 -0.80 -17.67 -10.78
N LYS A 743 -1.86 -17.73 -11.59
CA LYS A 743 -2.03 -18.78 -12.62
C LYS A 743 -0.91 -18.79 -13.67
N HIS A 744 -0.15 -17.70 -13.79
CA HIS A 744 0.99 -17.58 -14.71
C HIS A 744 2.32 -18.01 -14.07
N LEU A 745 2.35 -18.29 -12.76
CA LEU A 745 3.50 -18.86 -12.09
C LEU A 745 3.37 -20.38 -12.04
N THR A 746 4.51 -21.07 -12.10
CA THR A 746 4.51 -22.52 -11.93
C THR A 746 4.26 -22.89 -10.46
N PRO A 747 3.68 -24.08 -10.19
CA PRO A 747 3.43 -24.53 -8.83
C PRO A 747 4.65 -24.49 -7.91
N GLU A 748 5.82 -24.84 -8.44
CA GLU A 748 7.07 -24.86 -7.67
C GLU A 748 7.42 -23.46 -7.20
N ARG A 749 7.30 -22.45 -8.09
CA ARG A 749 7.56 -21.06 -7.74
C ARG A 749 6.56 -20.56 -6.69
N LEU A 750 5.28 -20.87 -6.83
CA LEU A 750 4.26 -20.43 -5.86
C LEU A 750 4.47 -21.01 -4.46
N LYS A 751 4.99 -22.22 -4.35
CA LYS A 751 5.27 -22.88 -3.06
C LYS A 751 6.58 -22.44 -2.42
N THR A 752 7.55 -22.02 -3.22
CA THR A 752 8.92 -21.73 -2.75
C THR A 752 9.21 -20.24 -2.58
N LEU A 753 8.55 -19.36 -3.33
CA LEU A 753 8.77 -17.92 -3.29
C LEU A 753 8.46 -17.32 -1.91
N LYS A 754 9.40 -16.54 -1.40
CA LYS A 754 9.30 -15.79 -0.15
C LYS A 754 9.39 -14.30 -0.43
N ILE A 755 8.75 -13.53 0.45
CA ILE A 755 8.83 -12.06 0.39
C ILE A 755 10.30 -11.64 0.50
N GLY A 756 10.75 -10.80 -0.42
CA GLY A 756 12.14 -10.35 -0.54
C GLY A 756 12.96 -11.10 -1.59
N ASP A 757 12.48 -12.24 -2.11
CA ASP A 757 13.20 -12.99 -3.14
C ASP A 757 13.32 -12.18 -4.43
N ALA A 758 14.50 -12.20 -5.05
CA ALA A 758 14.68 -11.69 -6.40
C ALA A 758 13.93 -12.58 -7.40
N ILE A 759 13.14 -11.96 -8.27
CA ILE A 759 12.28 -12.63 -9.24
C ILE A 759 12.41 -11.98 -10.61
N SER A 760 12.59 -12.83 -11.62
CA SER A 760 12.28 -12.50 -13.01
C SER A 760 10.97 -13.19 -13.41
N PHE A 761 10.06 -12.43 -14.00
CA PHE A 761 8.75 -12.90 -14.45
C PHE A 761 8.41 -12.32 -15.81
N THR A 762 8.02 -13.19 -16.75
CA THR A 762 7.51 -12.83 -18.06
C THR A 762 6.06 -13.25 -18.14
N ALA A 763 5.16 -12.32 -18.43
CA ALA A 763 3.74 -12.65 -18.56
C ALA A 763 3.50 -13.42 -19.88
N PRO A 764 2.82 -14.58 -19.85
CA PRO A 764 2.59 -15.39 -21.05
C PRO A 764 1.60 -14.70 -22.00
N LYS A 765 1.71 -14.97 -23.31
CA LYS A 765 0.67 -14.59 -24.27
C LYS A 765 -0.61 -15.34 -23.99
N ALA A 766 -1.75 -14.71 -24.24
CA ALA A 766 -3.05 -15.36 -24.19
C ALA A 766 -3.15 -16.62 -25.07
N GLN A 767 -2.37 -16.68 -26.16
CA GLN A 767 -2.32 -17.82 -27.10
C GLN A 767 -1.48 -19.01 -26.57
N ASP A 768 -0.55 -18.75 -25.64
CA ASP A 768 0.37 -19.75 -25.08
C ASP A 768 -0.19 -20.40 -23.79
N LEU A 769 -1.28 -19.87 -23.26
CA LEU A 769 -2.01 -20.47 -22.14
C LEU A 769 -2.74 -21.72 -22.64
N GLN A 770 -2.04 -22.87 -22.61
CA GLN A 770 -2.70 -24.18 -22.66
C GLN A 770 -3.83 -24.19 -21.63
N GLN A 771 -5.03 -24.63 -22.03
CA GLN A 771 -6.18 -24.77 -21.14
C GLN A 771 -5.94 -25.91 -20.13
N ILE A 772 -5.02 -25.72 -19.21
CA ILE A 772 -4.66 -26.65 -18.14
C ILE A 772 -5.51 -26.30 -16.93
N LEU A 773 -6.25 -27.29 -16.41
CA LEU A 773 -7.01 -27.19 -15.18
C LEU A 773 -6.12 -27.43 -13.95
N ILE A 774 -5.32 -28.51 -13.98
CA ILE A 774 -4.36 -28.83 -12.91
C ILE A 774 -2.95 -28.89 -13.52
N PRO A 775 -2.04 -27.98 -13.14
CA PRO A 775 -0.69 -27.94 -13.70
C PRO A 775 0.18 -29.11 -13.23
N LYS A 776 1.14 -29.46 -14.07
CA LYS A 776 2.25 -30.33 -13.67
C LYS A 776 3.16 -29.60 -12.68
N GLU A 777 3.75 -30.35 -11.77
CA GLU A 777 4.71 -29.89 -10.78
C GLU A 777 5.90 -30.84 -10.71
N LYS A 778 7.11 -30.29 -10.82
CA LYS A 778 8.37 -31.00 -10.61
C LYS A 778 8.77 -30.91 -9.15
N ILE A 779 8.64 -32.04 -8.45
CA ILE A 779 9.12 -32.17 -7.07
C ILE A 779 10.61 -32.52 -7.10
N ALA A 780 11.44 -31.74 -6.39
CA ALA A 780 12.88 -31.99 -6.30
C ALA A 780 13.19 -33.34 -5.63
N PRO A 781 14.31 -34.00 -5.97
CA PRO A 781 14.81 -35.15 -5.21
C PRO A 781 15.07 -34.78 -3.75
N LEU A 782 14.91 -35.74 -2.84
CA LEU A 782 15.23 -35.54 -1.43
C LEU A 782 16.75 -35.43 -1.24
N THR A 783 17.17 -34.50 -0.38
CA THR A 783 18.54 -34.42 0.10
C THR A 783 18.81 -35.51 1.14
N ARG A 784 20.09 -35.88 1.35
CA ARG A 784 20.47 -36.85 2.38
C ARG A 784 19.94 -36.47 3.77
N LYS A 785 20.00 -35.18 4.10
CA LYS A 785 19.50 -34.63 5.37
C LYS A 785 17.99 -34.83 5.53
N GLU A 786 17.21 -34.57 4.49
CA GLU A 786 15.75 -34.78 4.52
C GLU A 786 15.38 -36.26 4.63
N ILE A 787 16.15 -37.14 3.97
CA ILE A 787 15.97 -38.60 4.07
C ILE A 787 16.20 -39.04 5.53
N THR A 788 17.33 -38.67 6.13
CA THR A 788 17.65 -39.02 7.52
C THR A 788 16.59 -38.51 8.49
N GLU A 789 16.12 -37.28 8.32
CA GLU A 789 15.07 -36.70 9.17
C GLU A 789 13.73 -37.44 9.05
N ARG A 790 13.34 -37.84 7.84
CA ARG A 790 12.12 -38.65 7.63
C ARG A 790 12.27 -40.06 8.22
N ILE A 791 13.46 -40.67 8.15
CA ILE A 791 13.72 -41.98 8.76
C ILE A 791 13.60 -41.90 10.29
N LYS A 792 14.15 -40.84 10.92
CA LYS A 792 14.02 -40.62 12.38
C LYS A 792 12.56 -40.57 12.85
N ASN A 793 11.64 -40.14 11.97
CA ASN A 793 10.21 -40.06 12.24
C ASN A 793 9.42 -41.29 11.76
N HIS A 794 10.08 -42.30 11.17
CA HIS A 794 9.44 -43.51 10.69
C HIS A 794 9.08 -44.44 11.85
N THR A 795 7.81 -44.85 11.96
CA THR A 795 7.29 -45.61 13.11
C THR A 795 8.11 -46.86 13.43
N SER A 796 8.47 -47.66 12.41
CA SER A 796 9.25 -48.88 12.60
C SER A 796 10.68 -48.61 13.09
N PHE A 797 11.26 -47.44 12.73
CA PHE A 797 12.60 -47.04 13.13
C PHE A 797 12.62 -46.48 14.56
N GLN A 798 11.57 -45.77 14.97
CA GLN A 798 11.41 -45.36 16.37
C GLN A 798 11.21 -46.55 17.29
N ALA A 799 10.43 -47.56 16.87
CA ALA A 799 10.23 -48.78 17.62
C ALA A 799 11.55 -49.56 17.81
N SER A 800 12.42 -49.62 16.78
CA SER A 800 13.73 -50.28 16.90
C SER A 800 14.69 -49.50 17.80
N LYS A 801 14.67 -48.15 17.76
CA LYS A 801 15.44 -47.31 18.72
C LYS A 801 15.01 -47.60 20.17
N GLN A 802 13.71 -47.60 20.45
CA GLN A 802 13.16 -47.85 21.79
C GLN A 802 13.51 -49.25 22.31
N ALA A 803 13.52 -50.26 21.45
CA ALA A 803 13.92 -51.61 21.82
C ALA A 803 15.40 -51.66 22.27
N ILE A 804 16.29 -50.95 21.57
CA ILE A 804 17.70 -50.84 21.95
C ILE A 804 17.85 -50.10 23.27
N GLU A 805 17.15 -48.99 23.47
CA GLU A 805 17.20 -48.22 24.73
C GLU A 805 16.76 -49.06 25.93
N ALA A 806 15.67 -49.84 25.77
CA ALA A 806 15.18 -50.76 26.80
C ALA A 806 16.22 -51.84 27.14
N LEU A 807 16.85 -52.43 26.13
CA LEU A 807 17.88 -53.46 26.30
C LEU A 807 19.19 -52.87 26.87
N CYS A 808 19.57 -51.65 26.48
CA CYS A 808 20.72 -50.94 27.06
C CYS A 808 20.51 -50.63 28.54
N LYS A 809 19.28 -50.29 28.95
CA LYS A 809 18.94 -50.12 30.36
C LYS A 809 19.13 -51.41 31.15
N ILE A 810 18.82 -52.57 30.58
CA ILE A 810 19.00 -53.87 31.24
C ILE A 810 20.48 -54.27 31.29
N VAL A 811 21.22 -54.10 30.18
CA VAL A 811 22.60 -54.57 30.04
C VAL A 811 23.60 -53.65 30.77
N TYR A 812 23.43 -52.33 30.69
CA TYR A 812 24.40 -51.33 31.16
C TYR A 812 23.86 -50.35 32.22
N ASP A 813 22.60 -50.48 32.63
CA ASP A 813 21.89 -49.52 33.51
C ASP A 813 21.79 -48.08 32.93
N ASN A 814 22.09 -47.91 31.64
CA ASN A 814 22.02 -46.63 30.93
C ASN A 814 21.37 -46.83 29.55
N PRO A 815 20.16 -46.28 29.31
CA PRO A 815 19.45 -46.45 28.04
C PRO A 815 20.10 -45.72 26.86
N HIS A 816 20.86 -44.65 27.12
CA HIS A 816 21.45 -43.78 26.09
C HIS A 816 22.93 -44.09 25.81
N ILE A 817 23.46 -45.19 26.36
CA ILE A 817 24.90 -45.52 26.29
C ILE A 817 25.41 -45.74 24.85
N LEU A 818 24.52 -46.05 23.91
CA LEU A 818 24.84 -46.28 22.49
C LEU A 818 24.42 -45.13 21.56
N GLU A 819 23.91 -44.01 22.07
CA GLU A 819 23.27 -42.97 21.23
C GLU A 819 24.19 -42.45 20.12
N ASP A 820 25.42 -42.03 20.46
CA ASP A 820 26.42 -41.57 19.48
C ASP A 820 26.82 -42.67 18.47
N ARG A 821 26.83 -43.94 18.92
CA ARG A 821 27.14 -45.08 18.05
C ARG A 821 26.01 -45.39 17.08
N LEU A 822 24.76 -45.20 17.49
CA LEU A 822 23.60 -45.37 16.63
C LEU A 822 23.54 -44.29 15.54
N GLU A 823 24.05 -43.07 15.80
CA GLU A 823 24.17 -42.04 14.75
C GLU A 823 25.15 -42.45 13.64
N MET A 824 26.24 -43.16 13.97
CA MET A 824 27.17 -43.68 12.95
C MET A 824 26.50 -44.67 11.99
N ILE A 825 25.47 -45.39 12.44
CA ILE A 825 24.68 -46.31 11.60
C ILE A 825 23.88 -45.54 10.53
N HIS A 826 23.54 -44.27 10.77
CA HIS A 826 22.81 -43.43 9.79
C HIS A 826 23.69 -43.04 8.60
N GLU A 827 25.00 -42.95 8.83
CA GLU A 827 26.01 -42.69 7.80
C GLU A 827 26.37 -43.97 7.04
N ASN A 828 26.58 -45.07 7.77
CA ASN A 828 26.90 -46.38 7.20
C ASN A 828 26.14 -47.50 7.94
N PRO A 829 25.07 -48.06 7.36
CA PRO A 829 24.29 -49.12 7.99
C PRO A 829 25.08 -50.38 8.38
N LEU A 830 26.24 -50.64 7.75
CA LEU A 830 27.12 -51.77 8.10
C LEU A 830 27.79 -51.62 9.48
N GLU A 831 27.81 -50.40 10.03
CA GLU A 831 28.31 -50.15 11.38
C GLU A 831 27.45 -50.79 12.47
N GLY A 832 26.17 -51.08 12.19
CA GLY A 832 25.29 -51.80 13.10
C GLY A 832 25.78 -53.23 13.36
N GLU A 833 26.09 -53.98 12.30
CA GLU A 833 26.64 -55.33 12.38
C GLU A 833 27.99 -55.33 13.13
N ARG A 834 28.86 -54.36 12.80
CA ARG A 834 30.15 -54.21 13.48
C ARG A 834 30.00 -53.94 14.98
N LEU A 835 29.07 -53.06 15.36
CA LEU A 835 28.78 -52.74 16.75
C LEU A 835 28.19 -53.96 17.48
N ALA A 836 27.29 -54.69 16.84
CA ALA A 836 26.71 -55.92 17.39
C ALA A 836 27.80 -56.97 17.65
N CYS A 837 28.70 -57.23 16.69
CA CYS A 837 29.83 -58.14 16.84
C CYS A 837 30.77 -57.71 17.98
N GLN A 838 31.09 -56.40 18.07
CA GLN A 838 31.92 -55.88 19.15
C GLN A 838 31.31 -56.15 20.53
N ILE A 839 29.99 -55.98 20.68
CA ILE A 839 29.29 -56.24 21.94
C ILE A 839 29.21 -57.74 22.24
N ILE A 840 29.06 -58.61 21.24
CA ILE A 840 29.09 -60.08 21.41
C ILE A 840 30.47 -60.53 21.91
N GLU A 841 31.54 -60.08 21.25
CA GLU A 841 32.91 -60.49 21.57
C GLU A 841 33.41 -59.93 22.90
N SER A 842 33.05 -58.68 23.20
CA SER A 842 33.47 -58.01 24.41
C SER A 842 32.41 -57.03 24.91
N PRO A 843 31.39 -57.51 25.66
CA PRO A 843 30.30 -56.67 26.17
C PRO A 843 30.80 -55.52 27.05
N ARG A 844 31.93 -55.72 27.74
CA ARG A 844 32.56 -54.71 28.61
C ARG A 844 33.29 -53.61 27.84
N SER A 845 33.46 -53.75 26.53
CA SER A 845 34.12 -52.74 25.68
C SER A 845 33.29 -51.46 25.53
N ILE A 846 31.98 -51.52 25.77
CA ILE A 846 31.08 -50.37 25.77
C ILE A 846 31.03 -49.73 27.16
N SER A 847 30.64 -50.50 28.17
CA SER A 847 30.53 -50.04 29.56
C SER A 847 30.51 -51.24 30.52
N LYS A 848 30.56 -50.96 31.83
CA LYS A 848 30.35 -52.00 32.84
C LYS A 848 28.92 -52.53 32.75
N LEU A 849 28.78 -53.86 32.74
CA LEU A 849 27.47 -54.51 32.81
C LEU A 849 26.78 -54.19 34.15
N ALA A 850 25.46 -54.10 34.12
CA ALA A 850 24.63 -53.86 35.29
C ALA A 850 24.78 -54.97 36.36
N GLY A 851 24.52 -54.65 37.62
CA GLY A 851 24.64 -55.60 38.74
C GLY A 851 26.09 -55.91 39.18
N SER A 852 26.24 -56.86 40.11
CA SER A 852 27.53 -57.17 40.76
C SER A 852 27.91 -58.65 40.58
N ASN A 853 29.21 -58.90 40.38
CA ASN A 853 29.82 -60.22 40.39
C ASN A 853 31.01 -60.17 41.35
N ILE A 854 30.91 -60.82 42.51
CA ILE A 854 31.95 -60.85 43.54
C ILE A 854 32.28 -62.32 43.82
N GLY A 855 33.51 -62.74 43.51
CA GLY A 855 33.98 -64.11 43.77
C GLY A 855 33.19 -65.20 43.04
N GLY A 856 32.56 -64.90 41.89
CA GLY A 856 31.75 -65.86 41.13
C GLY A 856 30.27 -65.91 41.51
N MET A 857 29.82 -65.16 42.53
CA MET A 857 28.40 -64.98 42.84
C MET A 857 27.85 -63.78 42.07
N ILE A 858 26.90 -64.04 41.16
CA ILE A 858 26.18 -63.01 40.39
C ILE A 858 24.82 -62.69 41.03
N ASN A 859 24.43 -61.42 41.05
CA ASN A 859 23.09 -61.01 41.46
C ASN A 859 22.10 -61.04 40.28
N ASN A 860 20.79 -60.98 40.56
CA ASN A 860 19.76 -61.05 39.50
C ASN A 860 19.95 -59.99 38.41
N ALA A 861 20.33 -58.76 38.77
CA ALA A 861 20.60 -57.70 37.80
C ALA A 861 21.75 -58.06 36.84
N ARG A 862 22.81 -58.71 37.34
CA ARG A 862 23.92 -59.20 36.53
C ARG A 862 23.52 -60.37 35.62
N ALA A 863 22.72 -61.31 36.12
CA ALA A 863 22.19 -62.41 35.32
C ALA A 863 21.31 -61.91 34.17
N CYS A 864 20.38 -60.98 34.43
CA CYS A 864 19.55 -60.36 33.40
C CYS A 864 20.37 -59.57 32.37
N ALA A 865 21.45 -58.88 32.81
CA ALA A 865 22.34 -58.17 31.90
C ALA A 865 23.06 -59.14 30.95
N GLU A 866 23.57 -60.26 31.46
CA GLU A 866 24.29 -61.26 30.65
C GLU A 866 23.35 -61.99 29.66
N GLU A 867 22.13 -62.36 30.07
CA GLU A 867 21.12 -62.96 29.17
C GLU A 867 20.63 -62.00 28.07
N SER A 868 20.66 -60.68 28.33
CA SER A 868 20.14 -59.67 27.41
C SER A 868 21.15 -59.17 26.37
N ILE A 869 22.41 -59.63 26.41
CA ILE A 869 23.45 -59.22 25.45
C ILE A 869 23.08 -59.65 24.03
N LEU A 870 22.71 -60.91 23.83
CA LEU A 870 22.35 -61.42 22.49
C LEU A 870 21.08 -60.73 21.94
N PRO A 871 19.99 -60.55 22.72
CA PRO A 871 18.87 -59.70 22.33
C PRO A 871 19.26 -58.28 21.94
N LEU A 872 20.19 -57.64 22.67
CA LEU A 872 20.69 -56.30 22.35
C LEU A 872 21.40 -56.27 20.99
N CYS A 873 22.28 -57.24 20.72
CA CYS A 873 22.99 -57.32 19.44
C CYS A 873 22.03 -57.57 18.26
N ILE A 874 21.04 -58.44 18.44
CA ILE A 874 19.98 -58.66 17.44
C ILE A 874 19.17 -57.39 17.20
N ALA A 875 18.88 -56.61 18.25
CA ALA A 875 18.17 -55.34 18.12
C ALA A 875 18.98 -54.28 17.37
N ILE A 876 20.30 -54.21 17.59
CA ILE A 876 21.23 -53.30 16.90
C ILE A 876 21.36 -53.68 15.41
N ASP A 877 21.51 -54.96 15.10
CA ASP A 877 21.58 -55.43 13.71
C ASP A 877 20.29 -55.12 12.95
N ARG A 878 19.13 -55.44 13.55
CA ARG A 878 17.81 -55.08 13.03
C ARG A 878 17.63 -53.57 12.87
N TYR A 879 18.25 -52.75 13.71
CA TYR A 879 18.17 -51.30 13.58
C TYR A 879 18.77 -50.81 12.26
N GLY A 880 19.92 -51.35 11.85
CA GLY A 880 20.53 -51.08 10.54
C GLY A 880 19.63 -51.50 9.36
N ASP A 881 18.97 -52.65 9.47
CA ASP A 881 18.01 -53.11 8.44
C ASP A 881 16.74 -52.26 8.39
N THR A 882 16.19 -51.88 9.55
CA THR A 882 15.03 -50.98 9.60
C THR A 882 15.35 -49.61 9.02
N PHE A 883 16.59 -49.13 9.15
CA PHE A 883 17.06 -47.90 8.50
C PHE A 883 17.03 -48.04 6.98
N LYS A 884 17.65 -49.09 6.41
CA LYS A 884 17.67 -49.33 4.95
C LYS A 884 16.27 -49.49 4.37
N GLN A 885 15.38 -50.20 5.07
CA GLN A 885 14.01 -50.40 4.62
C GLN A 885 13.21 -49.10 4.67
N ALA A 886 13.31 -48.33 5.75
CA ALA A 886 12.66 -47.02 5.84
C ALA A 886 13.17 -46.06 4.75
N GLU A 887 14.47 -46.04 4.49
CA GLU A 887 15.07 -45.27 3.40
C GLU A 887 14.46 -45.65 2.04
N LYS A 888 14.38 -46.94 1.74
CA LYS A 888 13.79 -47.46 0.50
C LYS A 888 12.32 -47.05 0.36
N ASP A 889 11.54 -47.18 1.42
CA ASP A 889 10.11 -46.84 1.44
C ASP A 889 9.90 -45.33 1.22
N ILE A 890 10.73 -44.49 1.86
CA ILE A 890 10.69 -43.03 1.69
C ILE A 890 11.04 -42.63 0.25
N LEU A 891 12.09 -43.20 -0.32
CA LEU A 891 12.51 -42.91 -1.70
C LEU A 891 11.46 -43.39 -2.72
N GLN A 892 10.89 -44.58 -2.53
CA GLN A 892 9.85 -45.11 -3.40
C GLN A 892 8.57 -44.26 -3.34
N ASN A 893 8.11 -43.91 -2.13
CA ASN A 893 6.95 -43.03 -1.97
C ASN A 893 7.18 -41.65 -2.58
N HIS A 894 8.38 -41.08 -2.40
CA HIS A 894 8.75 -39.80 -3.01
C HIS A 894 8.78 -39.87 -4.55
N TYR A 895 9.28 -40.96 -5.12
CA TYR A 895 9.27 -41.17 -6.57
C TYR A 895 7.85 -41.30 -7.14
N MET A 896 6.97 -42.03 -6.45
CA MET A 896 5.56 -42.14 -6.85
C MET A 896 4.87 -40.78 -6.80
N GLU A 897 5.16 -39.98 -5.78
CA GLU A 897 4.65 -38.62 -5.64
C GLU A 897 5.16 -37.68 -6.74
N GLN A 898 6.44 -37.79 -7.13
CA GLN A 898 7.01 -37.10 -8.29
C GLN A 898 6.25 -37.45 -9.56
N LYS A 899 6.03 -38.75 -9.83
CA LYS A 899 5.29 -39.23 -11.01
C LYS A 899 3.84 -38.77 -11.03
N ARG A 900 3.19 -38.73 -9.87
CA ARG A 900 1.82 -38.20 -9.71
C ARG A 900 1.76 -36.72 -10.09
N CYS A 901 2.69 -35.91 -9.57
CA CYS A 901 2.70 -34.46 -9.75
C CYS A 901 3.19 -34.03 -11.15
N GLU A 902 4.00 -34.85 -11.83
CA GLU A 902 4.41 -34.63 -13.22
C GLU A 902 3.24 -34.64 -14.23
N GLN A 903 2.09 -35.19 -13.85
CA GLN A 903 0.90 -35.20 -14.70
C GLN A 903 0.20 -33.82 -14.71
N SER A 904 -0.36 -33.46 -15.87
CA SER A 904 -1.27 -32.33 -16.00
C SER A 904 -2.68 -32.82 -16.31
N VAL A 905 -3.68 -32.02 -15.93
CA VAL A 905 -5.08 -32.26 -16.30
C VAL A 905 -5.57 -31.05 -17.09
N GLU A 906 -6.00 -31.25 -18.32
CA GLU A 906 -6.57 -30.20 -19.16
C GLU A 906 -7.99 -29.80 -18.71
N ILE A 907 -8.46 -28.62 -19.10
CA ILE A 907 -9.88 -28.26 -19.00
C ILE A 907 -10.71 -29.30 -19.78
N PRO A 908 -11.89 -29.71 -19.28
CA PRO A 908 -12.73 -30.67 -19.99
C PRO A 908 -13.05 -30.23 -21.43
N GLY A 909 -13.12 -31.18 -22.36
CA GLY A 909 -13.43 -30.91 -23.76
C GLY A 909 -14.88 -30.46 -24.00
N LYS A 910 -15.26 -30.28 -25.28
CA LYS A 910 -16.60 -29.80 -25.71
C LYS A 910 -17.77 -30.55 -25.08
N TRP A 911 -17.59 -31.84 -24.76
CA TRP A 911 -18.62 -32.64 -24.07
C TRP A 911 -19.09 -31.99 -22.76
N PHE A 912 -18.18 -31.34 -22.02
CA PHE A 912 -18.49 -30.70 -20.75
C PHE A 912 -19.34 -29.47 -20.94
N GLU A 913 -18.98 -28.59 -21.89
CA GLU A 913 -19.76 -27.41 -22.25
C GLU A 913 -21.17 -27.82 -22.68
N ASN A 914 -21.26 -28.78 -23.61
CA ASN A 914 -22.53 -29.31 -24.11
C ASN A 914 -23.41 -29.85 -22.99
N LEU A 915 -22.87 -30.70 -22.09
CA LEU A 915 -23.65 -31.25 -20.98
C LEU A 915 -24.00 -30.19 -19.93
N SER A 916 -23.10 -29.25 -19.64
CA SER A 916 -23.30 -28.23 -18.60
C SER A 916 -24.44 -27.27 -18.92
N CYS A 917 -24.77 -27.09 -20.21
CA CYS A 917 -25.88 -26.28 -20.68
C CYS A 917 -27.24 -27.02 -20.67
N LEU A 918 -27.24 -28.35 -20.45
CA LEU A 918 -28.45 -29.17 -20.45
C LEU A 918 -29.07 -29.25 -19.04
N SER A 919 -30.39 -29.44 -18.98
CA SER A 919 -31.07 -29.79 -17.73
C SER A 919 -30.65 -31.18 -17.24
N LYS A 920 -30.78 -31.46 -15.94
CA LYS A 920 -30.42 -32.78 -15.36
C LYS A 920 -31.09 -33.97 -16.08
N LYS A 921 -32.33 -33.80 -16.54
CA LYS A 921 -33.06 -34.84 -17.29
C LYS A 921 -32.43 -35.09 -18.66
N GLN A 922 -32.10 -34.02 -19.38
CA GLN A 922 -31.42 -34.10 -20.69
C GLN A 922 -29.99 -34.64 -20.55
N GLN A 923 -29.29 -34.31 -19.47
CA GLN A 923 -27.98 -34.91 -19.17
C GLN A 923 -28.07 -36.42 -19.00
N GLN A 924 -29.05 -36.92 -18.22
CA GLN A 924 -29.26 -38.36 -18.03
C GLN A 924 -29.60 -39.07 -19.33
N GLU A 925 -30.43 -38.45 -20.17
CA GLU A 925 -30.79 -38.98 -21.49
C GLU A 925 -29.57 -39.07 -22.41
N ALA A 926 -28.78 -38.00 -22.52
CA ALA A 926 -27.55 -37.98 -23.31
C ALA A 926 -26.53 -39.04 -22.84
N LEU A 927 -26.36 -39.21 -21.52
CA LEU A 927 -25.49 -40.24 -20.94
C LEU A 927 -26.00 -41.66 -21.18
N SER A 928 -27.32 -41.87 -21.24
CA SER A 928 -27.92 -43.19 -21.48
C SER A 928 -27.77 -43.60 -22.95
N GLN A 929 -27.80 -42.63 -23.87
CA GLN A 929 -27.79 -42.87 -25.32
C GLN A 929 -26.38 -42.97 -25.91
N SER A 930 -25.34 -42.39 -25.30
CA SER A 930 -23.96 -42.44 -25.82
C SER A 930 -23.01 -43.22 -24.93
N PHE A 931 -22.40 -44.27 -25.48
CA PHE A 931 -21.33 -45.00 -24.80
C PHE A 931 -20.01 -44.22 -24.84
N GLU A 932 -19.71 -43.56 -25.96
CA GLU A 932 -18.50 -42.78 -26.20
C GLU A 932 -18.37 -41.65 -25.17
N LEU A 933 -19.46 -40.92 -24.92
CA LEU A 933 -19.53 -39.86 -23.92
C LEU A 933 -19.25 -40.39 -22.51
N ARG A 934 -19.77 -41.58 -22.16
CA ARG A 934 -19.50 -42.22 -20.86
C ARG A 934 -18.03 -42.60 -20.72
N GLU A 935 -17.42 -43.14 -21.77
CA GLU A 935 -15.99 -43.48 -21.79
C GLU A 935 -15.09 -42.24 -21.72
N GLU A 936 -15.48 -41.15 -22.37
CA GLU A 936 -14.76 -39.88 -22.30
C GLU A 936 -14.78 -39.32 -20.86
N ILE A 937 -15.93 -39.33 -20.19
CA ILE A 937 -16.08 -38.92 -18.79
C ILE A 937 -15.26 -39.83 -17.85
N ARG A 938 -15.28 -41.15 -18.06
CA ARG A 938 -14.46 -42.10 -17.26
C ARG A 938 -12.98 -41.84 -17.44
N THR A 939 -12.55 -41.63 -18.67
CA THR A 939 -11.14 -41.36 -19.00
C THR A 939 -10.68 -40.06 -18.35
N TYR A 940 -11.51 -39.01 -18.42
CA TYR A 940 -11.22 -37.74 -17.76
C TYR A 940 -11.17 -37.85 -16.23
N SER A 941 -12.09 -38.60 -15.61
CA SER A 941 -12.04 -38.84 -14.17
C SER A 941 -10.81 -39.67 -13.75
N ARG A 942 -10.40 -40.66 -14.55
CA ARG A 942 -9.14 -41.41 -14.31
C ARG A 942 -7.94 -40.47 -14.30
N LYS A 943 -7.86 -39.49 -15.22
CA LYS A 943 -6.80 -38.47 -15.22
C LYS A 943 -6.83 -37.60 -13.95
N ILE A 944 -8.01 -37.16 -13.50
CA ILE A 944 -8.15 -36.37 -12.27
C ILE A 944 -7.65 -37.16 -11.05
N ASN A 945 -8.12 -38.40 -10.88
CA ASN A 945 -7.77 -39.21 -9.71
C ASN A 945 -6.31 -39.65 -9.73
N ALA A 946 -5.71 -39.79 -10.92
CA ALA A 946 -4.27 -40.05 -11.05
C ALA A 946 -3.41 -38.83 -10.66
N ARG A 947 -3.94 -37.61 -10.82
CA ARG A 947 -3.21 -36.37 -10.49
C ARG A 947 -3.42 -35.89 -9.06
N LEU A 948 -4.58 -36.11 -8.45
CA LEU A 948 -4.89 -35.59 -7.10
C LEU A 948 -4.50 -36.58 -5.99
N SER A 949 -4.02 -36.04 -4.87
CA SER A 949 -3.72 -36.80 -3.66
C SER A 949 -4.99 -37.06 -2.83
N ALA A 950 -4.90 -37.97 -1.87
CA ALA A 950 -5.98 -38.22 -0.91
C ALA A 950 -6.38 -36.94 -0.14
N SER A 951 -5.40 -36.15 0.31
CA SER A 951 -5.64 -34.89 1.02
C SER A 951 -6.34 -33.84 0.13
N GLU A 952 -5.99 -33.79 -1.17
CA GLU A 952 -6.65 -32.90 -2.14
C GLU A 952 -8.09 -33.36 -2.44
N HIS A 953 -8.33 -34.67 -2.54
CA HIS A 953 -9.69 -35.17 -2.67
C HIS A 953 -10.58 -34.83 -1.46
N GLU A 954 -10.04 -34.92 -0.25
CA GLU A 954 -10.78 -34.54 0.95
C GLU A 954 -11.04 -33.02 0.99
N ALA A 955 -10.04 -32.20 0.66
CA ALA A 955 -10.21 -30.75 0.58
C ALA A 955 -11.27 -30.34 -0.49
N ILE A 956 -11.35 -31.05 -1.62
CA ILE A 956 -12.43 -30.83 -2.61
C ILE A 956 -13.80 -31.17 -2.02
N LYS A 957 -13.91 -32.26 -1.27
CA LYS A 957 -15.17 -32.68 -0.62
C LYS A 957 -15.63 -31.61 0.38
N GLU A 958 -14.70 -31.08 1.16
CA GLU A 958 -14.92 -30.01 2.16
C GLU A 958 -15.18 -28.61 1.55
N ASN A 959 -14.96 -28.41 0.24
CA ASN A 959 -14.91 -27.08 -0.41
C ASN A 959 -13.81 -26.16 0.15
N ASN A 960 -12.67 -26.72 0.57
CA ASN A 960 -11.56 -25.93 1.08
C ASN A 960 -10.63 -25.50 -0.08
N ASP A 961 -10.99 -24.40 -0.74
CA ASP A 961 -10.27 -23.82 -1.87
C ASP A 961 -8.88 -23.28 -1.49
N GLU A 962 -8.71 -22.72 -0.29
CA GLU A 962 -7.39 -22.29 0.21
C GLU A 962 -6.41 -23.47 0.33
N LYS A 963 -6.87 -24.60 0.89
CA LYS A 963 -6.06 -25.81 1.02
C LYS A 963 -5.67 -26.35 -0.35
N ILE A 964 -6.60 -26.38 -1.30
CA ILE A 964 -6.32 -26.81 -2.69
C ILE A 964 -5.34 -25.86 -3.38
N ALA A 965 -5.56 -24.55 -3.28
CA ALA A 965 -4.66 -23.54 -3.86
C ALA A 965 -3.23 -23.73 -3.34
N LYS A 966 -3.08 -23.98 -2.04
CA LYS A 966 -1.79 -24.22 -1.39
C LYS A 966 -1.15 -25.55 -1.81
N THR A 967 -1.89 -26.67 -1.80
CA THR A 967 -1.33 -28.00 -2.08
C THR A 967 -1.03 -28.19 -3.57
N ILE A 968 -1.85 -27.66 -4.47
CA ILE A 968 -1.62 -27.72 -5.92
C ILE A 968 -0.60 -26.66 -6.36
N GLY A 969 -0.49 -25.54 -5.63
CA GLY A 969 0.31 -24.39 -6.05
C GLY A 969 -0.38 -23.63 -7.18
N THR A 970 -1.57 -23.10 -6.90
CA THR A 970 -2.36 -22.30 -7.84
C THR A 970 -3.08 -21.15 -7.12
N SER A 971 -3.86 -20.33 -7.84
CA SER A 971 -4.70 -19.30 -7.22
C SER A 971 -5.97 -19.87 -6.60
N VAL A 972 -6.60 -19.13 -5.70
CA VAL A 972 -7.88 -19.53 -5.10
C VAL A 972 -8.98 -19.63 -6.16
N ASN A 973 -9.04 -18.72 -7.14
CA ASN A 973 -10.01 -18.81 -8.23
C ASN A 973 -9.83 -20.06 -9.09
N GLU A 974 -8.60 -20.46 -9.38
CA GLU A 974 -8.35 -21.72 -10.09
C GLU A 974 -8.68 -22.94 -9.22
N ALA A 975 -8.39 -22.90 -7.91
CA ALA A 975 -8.82 -23.93 -6.97
C ALA A 975 -10.34 -24.11 -6.94
N GLN A 976 -11.11 -23.01 -6.95
CA GLN A 976 -12.58 -23.06 -7.04
C GLN A 976 -13.06 -23.68 -8.35
N LYS A 977 -12.42 -23.36 -9.48
CA LYS A 977 -12.71 -24.00 -10.78
C LYS A 977 -12.42 -25.50 -10.73
N ILE A 978 -11.30 -25.92 -10.15
CA ILE A 978 -10.95 -27.34 -9.94
C ILE A 978 -12.03 -28.02 -9.11
N ILE A 979 -12.42 -27.46 -7.96
CA ILE A 979 -13.46 -28.03 -7.10
C ILE A 979 -14.77 -28.20 -7.87
N LYS A 980 -15.21 -27.16 -8.59
CA LYS A 980 -16.47 -27.18 -9.35
C LYS A 980 -16.46 -28.26 -10.43
N ILE A 981 -15.40 -28.34 -11.24
CA ILE A 981 -15.28 -29.33 -12.32
C ILE A 981 -15.20 -30.74 -11.74
N VAL A 982 -14.35 -30.98 -10.74
CA VAL A 982 -14.17 -32.31 -10.14
C VAL A 982 -15.47 -32.81 -9.50
N LYS A 983 -16.23 -31.93 -8.81
CA LYS A 983 -17.54 -32.30 -8.25
C LYS A 983 -18.54 -32.66 -9.34
N TYR A 984 -18.64 -31.85 -10.39
CA TYR A 984 -19.54 -32.12 -11.50
C TYR A 984 -19.20 -33.45 -12.21
N VAL A 985 -17.92 -33.72 -12.46
CA VAL A 985 -17.46 -35.00 -13.04
C VAL A 985 -17.84 -36.17 -12.12
N LYS A 986 -17.68 -36.04 -10.80
CA LYS A 986 -18.11 -37.08 -9.84
C LYS A 986 -19.62 -37.33 -9.87
N GLU A 987 -20.44 -36.29 -10.02
CA GLU A 987 -21.89 -36.41 -10.17
C GLU A 987 -22.28 -37.15 -11.46
N LEU A 988 -21.60 -36.84 -12.57
CA LEU A 988 -21.79 -37.55 -13.84
C LEU A 988 -21.38 -39.02 -13.70
N GLN A 989 -20.25 -39.32 -13.07
CA GLN A 989 -19.85 -40.71 -12.83
C GLN A 989 -20.86 -41.49 -11.97
N GLN A 990 -21.45 -40.85 -10.96
CA GLN A 990 -22.51 -41.47 -10.19
C GLN A 990 -23.75 -41.75 -11.04
N SER A 991 -24.12 -40.80 -11.91
CA SER A 991 -25.24 -40.97 -12.85
C SER A 991 -24.99 -42.12 -13.83
N ILE A 992 -23.77 -42.22 -14.36
CA ILE A 992 -23.34 -43.33 -15.23
C ILE A 992 -23.47 -44.67 -14.50
N ARG A 993 -22.99 -44.79 -13.26
CA ARG A 993 -23.14 -46.01 -12.46
C ARG A 993 -24.59 -46.41 -12.26
N ASN A 994 -25.48 -45.45 -12.00
CA ASN A 994 -26.91 -45.70 -11.82
C ASN A 994 -27.58 -46.18 -13.12
N ILE A 995 -27.20 -45.59 -14.27
CA ILE A 995 -27.68 -46.00 -15.60
C ILE A 995 -27.27 -47.45 -15.88
N GLU A 996 -26.02 -47.80 -15.65
CA GLU A 996 -25.51 -49.16 -15.88
C GLU A 996 -26.11 -50.19 -14.94
N PHE A 997 -26.30 -49.83 -13.68
CA PHE A 997 -27.03 -50.66 -12.73
C PHE A 997 -28.47 -50.91 -13.19
N SER A 998 -29.11 -49.91 -13.81
CA SER A 998 -30.47 -50.03 -14.33
C SER A 998 -30.55 -50.93 -15.57
N PHE A 999 -29.57 -50.87 -16.47
CA PHE A 999 -29.44 -51.80 -17.61
C PHE A 999 -29.18 -53.23 -17.13
N HIS A 1000 -28.31 -53.41 -16.15
CA HIS A 1000 -27.96 -54.74 -15.63
C HIS A 1000 -29.16 -55.42 -14.93
N LYS A 1001 -30.02 -54.64 -14.27
CA LYS A 1001 -31.27 -55.12 -13.66
C LYS A 1001 -32.34 -55.45 -14.70
N PHE A 1002 -32.32 -54.77 -15.86
CA PHE A 1002 -33.19 -55.07 -17.00
C PHE A 1002 -32.80 -56.39 -17.68
N ASP A 1003 -31.50 -56.65 -17.86
CA ASP A 1003 -30.98 -57.90 -18.43
C ASP A 1003 -31.19 -59.11 -17.49
N GLU A 1004 -31.08 -58.94 -16.17
CA GLU A 1004 -31.44 -59.98 -15.19
C GLU A 1004 -32.94 -60.32 -15.19
N HIS A 1005 -33.82 -59.34 -15.48
CA HIS A 1005 -35.26 -59.57 -15.59
C HIS A 1005 -35.66 -60.25 -16.92
N LEU A 1006 -34.93 -60.00 -18.01
CA LEU A 1006 -35.11 -60.70 -19.29
C LEU A 1006 -34.57 -62.14 -19.24
N THR A 1007 -33.45 -62.38 -18.55
CA THR A 1007 -32.87 -63.73 -18.41
C THR A 1007 -33.62 -64.63 -17.42
N ARG A 1008 -34.41 -64.07 -16.49
CA ARG A 1008 -35.29 -64.84 -15.59
C ARG A 1008 -36.65 -65.22 -16.20
N ASN A 1009 -37.04 -64.65 -17.35
CA ASN A 1009 -38.35 -64.88 -17.99
C ASN A 1009 -38.25 -65.53 -19.38
N VAL A 1010 -37.43 -66.58 -19.52
CA VAL A 1010 -37.46 -67.45 -20.71
C VAL A 1010 -37.90 -68.86 -20.28
N PRO A 1011 -39.05 -69.38 -20.76
CA PRO A 1011 -39.48 -70.74 -20.45
C PRO A 1011 -38.51 -71.80 -21.01
N GLN A 1012 -38.28 -72.85 -20.22
CA GLN A 1012 -37.58 -74.09 -20.56
C GLN A 1012 -38.34 -74.90 -21.64
N SER A 1013 -38.54 -74.36 -22.83
CA SER A 1013 -39.10 -75.14 -23.95
C SER A 1013 -38.80 -74.53 -25.33
N MET A 1014 -37.58 -74.05 -25.57
CA MET A 1014 -37.04 -73.87 -26.93
C MET A 1014 -35.53 -74.08 -26.95
N LYS A 1015 -35.07 -75.15 -26.28
CA LYS A 1015 -33.84 -75.84 -26.68
C LYS A 1015 -34.27 -76.84 -27.77
N GLU A 1016 -33.56 -76.83 -28.89
CA GLU A 1016 -33.73 -77.73 -30.06
C GLU A 1016 -34.83 -77.36 -31.06
N ASN A 1017 -34.66 -76.22 -31.73
CA ASN A 1017 -34.69 -76.08 -33.20
C ASN A 1017 -34.80 -74.60 -33.57
N ASN A 1018 -33.67 -73.90 -33.54
CA ASN A 1018 -33.38 -72.72 -34.37
C ASN A 1018 -31.87 -72.46 -34.42
N ASN A 1019 -31.09 -73.55 -34.46
CA ASN A 1019 -29.62 -73.55 -34.56
C ASN A 1019 -29.12 -73.36 -36.01
N GLU A 1020 -29.99 -73.01 -36.96
CA GLU A 1020 -29.61 -72.81 -38.38
C GLU A 1020 -29.92 -71.41 -38.95
N THR A 1021 -30.49 -70.49 -38.17
CA THR A 1021 -30.79 -69.13 -38.67
C THR A 1021 -30.11 -68.01 -37.88
N LEU A 1022 -29.56 -68.28 -36.70
CA LEU A 1022 -28.78 -67.29 -35.93
C LEU A 1022 -27.30 -67.23 -36.36
N THR A 1023 -26.84 -68.18 -37.17
CA THR A 1023 -25.47 -68.28 -37.72
C THR A 1023 -25.28 -67.47 -39.02
N LYS A 1024 -26.25 -66.66 -39.45
CA LYS A 1024 -26.15 -65.81 -40.66
C LYS A 1024 -26.26 -64.31 -40.46
N THR A 1025 -26.38 -63.80 -39.21
CA THR A 1025 -26.45 -62.33 -38.97
C THR A 1025 -25.51 -61.83 -37.87
N LEU A 1026 -24.62 -62.69 -37.37
CA LEU A 1026 -23.48 -62.32 -36.52
C LEU A 1026 -22.13 -62.45 -37.26
N GLY A 1027 -22.17 -62.17 -38.56
CA GLY A 1027 -21.00 -62.05 -39.42
C GLY A 1027 -21.24 -60.98 -40.46
N ILE A 1028 -20.98 -59.72 -40.10
CA ILE A 1028 -20.40 -58.62 -40.91
C ILE A 1028 -20.27 -57.41 -39.96
N SER A 1029 -19.12 -57.34 -39.28
CA SER A 1029 -18.43 -56.12 -38.81
C SER A 1029 -17.22 -56.44 -37.91
N ALA A 1030 -16.85 -57.71 -37.76
CA ALA A 1030 -15.49 -58.13 -37.39
C ALA A 1030 -14.68 -58.49 -38.65
N ILE A 1031 -14.36 -57.49 -39.47
CA ILE A 1031 -13.20 -57.52 -40.40
C ILE A 1031 -12.45 -56.19 -40.25
N LYS A 1032 -11.65 -56.11 -39.19
CA LYS A 1032 -10.30 -55.53 -39.12
C LYS A 1032 -9.96 -55.26 -37.66
N ALA A 1033 -9.21 -56.19 -37.07
CA ALA A 1033 -8.14 -56.02 -36.08
C ALA A 1033 -8.21 -57.14 -35.03
N GLU A 1034 -7.76 -58.34 -35.43
CA GLU A 1034 -6.85 -59.14 -34.61
C GLU A 1034 -6.32 -60.28 -35.48
N LYS A 1035 -5.16 -60.01 -36.08
CA LYS A 1035 -4.28 -61.04 -36.61
C LYS A 1035 -3.07 -61.04 -35.69
N VAL A 1036 -2.87 -62.19 -35.06
CA VAL A 1036 -1.61 -62.72 -34.54
C VAL A 1036 -1.18 -62.22 -33.16
N THR A 1037 -1.75 -62.83 -32.14
CA THR A 1037 -0.96 -63.45 -31.08
C THR A 1037 -1.56 -64.80 -30.74
N GLU A 1038 -1.01 -65.88 -31.32
CA GLU A 1038 -0.65 -67.10 -30.57
C GLU A 1038 -0.15 -68.15 -31.54
N THR A 1039 1.16 -68.35 -31.56
CA THR A 1039 1.69 -69.71 -31.51
C THR A 1039 3.06 -69.61 -30.87
N ALA A 1040 3.00 -69.49 -29.55
CA ALA A 1040 4.10 -69.88 -28.71
C ALA A 1040 4.41 -71.35 -28.96
N LYS A 1041 5.65 -71.66 -28.67
CA LYS A 1041 6.23 -72.99 -28.58
C LYS A 1041 6.51 -73.63 -29.91
N GLN A 1042 7.82 -73.84 -30.00
CA GLN A 1042 8.38 -75.09 -30.45
C GLN A 1042 8.32 -75.20 -31.97
N GLU A 1043 9.44 -75.34 -32.63
CA GLU A 1043 10.47 -76.20 -32.15
C GLU A 1043 11.61 -76.07 -33.10
N LYS A 1044 12.77 -76.06 -32.47
CA LYS A 1044 14.05 -76.35 -33.09
C LYS A 1044 14.47 -75.20 -33.99
N ALA A 1045 15.58 -74.55 -33.67
CA ALA A 1045 16.88 -75.19 -33.86
C ALA A 1045 16.94 -75.83 -35.25
N VAL A 1046 18.05 -75.72 -35.93
CA VAL A 1046 18.13 -76.20 -37.31
C VAL A 1046 17.36 -75.24 -38.22
N GLN A 1047 17.82 -74.00 -38.32
CA GLN A 1047 18.94 -73.84 -39.20
C GLN A 1047 19.79 -72.66 -38.77
N GLN A 1048 21.06 -72.95 -38.50
CA GLN A 1048 22.17 -72.09 -38.89
C GLN A 1048 22.39 -70.85 -38.00
N ASN A 1049 23.23 -70.84 -36.97
CA ASN A 1049 24.48 -71.59 -36.78
C ASN A 1049 25.40 -71.71 -38.01
N VAL A 1050 25.12 -71.05 -39.13
CA VAL A 1050 25.95 -71.14 -40.35
C VAL A 1050 26.26 -69.79 -40.97
N GLN A 1051 25.46 -68.74 -40.74
CA GLN A 1051 25.85 -67.40 -41.14
C GLN A 1051 26.35 -66.60 -39.92
N THR A 1052 27.68 -66.58 -39.79
CA THR A 1052 28.48 -65.46 -39.26
C THR A 1052 28.51 -65.21 -37.73
N ARG A 1053 29.42 -65.70 -36.88
CA ARG A 1053 30.69 -66.47 -36.95
C ARG A 1053 31.68 -66.19 -38.07
N LYS A 1054 31.53 -65.10 -38.83
CA LYS A 1054 32.35 -64.85 -40.03
C LYS A 1054 32.63 -63.38 -40.35
N VAL A 1055 32.21 -62.38 -39.56
CA VAL A 1055 32.62 -60.98 -39.87
C VAL A 1055 32.98 -60.10 -38.67
N GLU A 1056 32.24 -59.98 -37.56
CA GLU A 1056 32.60 -58.98 -36.52
C GLU A 1056 33.49 -59.49 -35.36
N GLN A 1057 34.32 -60.48 -35.70
CA GLN A 1057 35.74 -60.52 -35.26
C GLN A 1057 36.57 -59.34 -35.85
N ALA A 1058 35.94 -58.40 -36.56
CA ALA A 1058 36.56 -57.21 -37.17
C ALA A 1058 36.38 -55.87 -36.41
N LYS A 1059 35.75 -55.80 -35.23
CA LYS A 1059 35.63 -54.53 -34.47
C LYS A 1059 36.02 -54.62 -32.99
N VAL A 1060 37.16 -55.28 -32.73
CA VAL A 1060 38.01 -55.01 -31.55
C VAL A 1060 39.16 -54.04 -31.92
N VAL A 1061 39.07 -53.34 -33.06
CA VAL A 1061 40.10 -52.37 -33.45
C VAL A 1061 39.41 -51.07 -33.88
N ALA A 1062 39.23 -50.17 -32.92
CA ALA A 1062 39.32 -48.70 -33.03
C ALA A 1062 38.35 -48.00 -32.08
N LEU A 1063 38.96 -47.34 -31.08
CA LEU A 1063 38.49 -46.22 -30.24
C LEU A 1063 37.52 -46.53 -29.09
#